data_AF-A0A1Y1XPC1-F1
#
_entry.id   AF-A0A1Y1XPC1-F1
#
_cell.length_a   1.000
_cell.length_b   1.000
_cell.length_c   1.000
_cell.angle_alpha   90.00
_cell.angle_beta   90.00
_cell.angle_gamma   90.00
#
_symmetry.space_group_name_H-M   'P 1'
#
loop_
_entity.id
_entity.type
_entity.pdbx_description
1 polymer ?
#
loop_
_entity_poly.entity_id
_entity_poly.type
_entity_poly.pdbx_seq_one_letter_code
_entity_poly.pdbx_strand_id
1 'polypeptide(L)'
;MKDLYEEGIKQFRNNPLLSTYYAYYILHCNKTSTKKKENDSVPNKEVNEKNIDYTKSLQEKCYAKDDSNPSSIIKVAIGYKINIFGKYFIEYLIFELKEKEKEDNDFSKKESFEDFMNLQYKALECHLSTLNLLKKYFNIINSPKEERTSRFNQEKFYETIYTYIQETNKLYQDTINKYPNEKSTYELYNLFLNEIVNPEDDSGNDELNEAFSHMALNIPDQPSGNNNDNGISSMKSYLKNSQSNEDMKSKKIKLLKKNMLTAFTKVHSKSSKIILILFTLIVGFFVVIVCYSFVFINNLNNNITDLKSIGDMNYNVDRLIRRSRIIGFFIMEENLNDAESIRLGILETIVRLEDKYLPVLKKYSSEEASTTPVLVYYNEMKNGTASNDYIHYNGYELMSEIILWAKELYNTPTEQLILNEKTGKKIFDNRYYRTLSDNIVNQNFKFITEETFEKIYANSIANQNSKMLIIYILTIIFAVMSLALNLLGITPIQRDVNNLINNITKLFNYIPRGSLKDIVSKYDDSIESITQLYDINFNYKKEGRINIEDNTLSRRLTKKFKGYIINLILIISILLIVLPIVIKKSYLDDHVEYILRSAERKEMIIDLNLYALETIIHDTRTFTPGSAESLLDDVINRMGTMQTQIYSGAFGLEPTKEMRSLDFLLIKYGCRIEQSKCEGIEENVNIGFTKKVITSPMNNLIDEYLEKSKSILQKSLVGKYRTINHIYHSEVDNDRFRKYCLGDPDFLFQYKVITHCINGLDKFYNALFDSQFETVRSALYSMIIFIFIDSFLLFISYVISYRSIISNSKILCEIVNVVFLIPEDIINMVPQLKRFIDTASFEE
;
A
#
# COMPACT_ATOMS: atom_id res chain seq x y z
N MET A 1 30.82 3.72 -44.43
CA MET A 1 30.83 4.01 -45.88
C MET A 1 30.37 5.43 -46.14
N LYS A 2 29.16 5.83 -45.69
CA LYS A 2 28.69 7.23 -45.75
C LYS A 2 29.71 8.25 -45.21
N ASP A 3 30.16 8.10 -43.96
CA ASP A 3 31.13 9.02 -43.33
C ASP A 3 32.45 9.10 -44.12
N LEU A 4 32.86 7.98 -44.73
CA LEU A 4 34.05 7.87 -45.58
C LEU A 4 33.91 8.67 -46.88
N TYR A 5 32.72 8.69 -47.48
CA TYR A 5 32.43 9.53 -48.65
C TYR A 5 32.29 11.00 -48.27
N GLU A 6 31.65 11.33 -47.15
CA GLU A 6 31.51 12.72 -46.68
C GLU A 6 32.85 13.33 -46.30
N GLU A 7 33.68 12.59 -45.57
CA GLU A 7 35.03 12.99 -45.21
C GLU A 7 35.93 13.06 -46.44
N GLY A 8 35.80 12.11 -47.36
CA GLY A 8 36.48 12.16 -48.65
C GLY A 8 36.07 13.38 -49.49
N ILE A 9 34.78 13.75 -49.54
CA ILE A 9 34.31 14.95 -50.25
C ILE A 9 34.83 16.22 -49.57
N LYS A 10 34.91 16.24 -48.24
CA LYS A 10 35.52 17.36 -47.49
C LYS A 10 37.01 17.50 -47.78
N GLN A 11 37.76 16.39 -47.85
CA GLN A 11 39.21 16.39 -48.08
C GLN A 11 39.57 16.61 -49.57
N PHE A 12 38.76 16.12 -50.50
CA PHE A 12 39.01 16.17 -51.95
C PHE A 12 37.87 16.88 -52.69
N ARG A 13 37.52 18.10 -52.25
CA ARG A 13 36.38 18.89 -52.77
C ARG A 13 36.33 19.06 -54.29
N ASN A 14 37.48 18.99 -54.96
CA ASN A 14 37.59 19.21 -56.40
C ASN A 14 37.57 17.91 -57.23
N ASN A 15 37.31 16.74 -56.62
CA ASN A 15 37.24 15.47 -57.34
C ASN A 15 35.78 15.12 -57.70
N PRO A 16 35.37 15.27 -58.98
CA PRO A 16 33.99 15.01 -59.39
C PRO A 16 33.59 13.54 -59.30
N LEU A 17 34.55 12.61 -59.40
CA LEU A 17 34.27 11.17 -59.29
C LEU A 17 33.78 10.82 -57.89
N LEU A 18 34.35 11.42 -56.85
CA LEU A 18 33.98 11.13 -55.47
C LEU A 18 32.53 11.57 -55.18
N SER A 19 32.14 12.75 -55.66
CA SER A 19 30.76 13.25 -55.56
C SER A 19 29.78 12.39 -56.38
N THR A 20 30.20 11.91 -57.55
CA THR A 20 29.38 11.06 -58.43
C THR A 20 29.17 9.67 -57.82
N TYR A 21 30.22 9.04 -57.28
CA TYR A 21 30.11 7.75 -56.59
C TYR A 21 29.31 7.84 -55.30
N TYR A 22 29.41 8.95 -54.57
CA TYR A 22 28.59 9.17 -53.38
C TYR A 22 27.11 9.32 -53.72
N ALA A 23 26.78 10.09 -54.77
CA ALA A 23 25.40 10.20 -55.25
C ALA A 23 24.85 8.84 -55.73
N TYR A 24 25.66 8.05 -56.44
CA TYR A 24 25.30 6.68 -56.84
C TYR A 24 25.09 5.75 -55.63
N TYR A 25 25.94 5.83 -54.62
CA TYR A 25 25.81 5.09 -53.38
C TYR A 25 24.50 5.41 -52.65
N ILE A 26 24.14 6.69 -52.52
CA ILE A 26 22.86 7.12 -51.94
C ILE A 26 21.69 6.57 -52.77
N LEU A 27 21.76 6.67 -54.10
CA LEU A 27 20.75 6.13 -55.01
C LEU A 27 20.55 4.61 -54.86
N HIS A 28 21.63 3.87 -54.67
CA HIS A 28 21.60 2.42 -54.48
C HIS A 28 21.01 2.03 -53.10
N CYS A 29 21.35 2.77 -52.05
CA CYS A 29 20.75 2.61 -50.72
C CYS A 29 19.24 2.87 -50.74
N ASN A 30 18.78 3.91 -51.46
CA ASN A 30 17.35 4.20 -51.60
C ASN A 30 16.61 3.07 -52.35
N LYS A 31 17.18 2.56 -53.47
CA LYS A 31 16.59 1.48 -54.29
C LYS A 31 16.42 0.15 -53.54
N THR A 32 17.29 -0.14 -52.58
CA THR A 32 17.22 -1.36 -51.76
C THR A 32 16.24 -1.24 -50.60
N SER A 33 15.94 -0.02 -50.14
CA SER A 33 14.95 0.23 -49.09
C SER A 33 13.49 0.14 -49.57
N THR A 34 13.20 0.57 -50.81
CA THR A 34 11.85 0.54 -51.40
C THR A 34 11.38 -0.88 -51.75
N LYS A 35 12.24 -1.73 -52.34
CA LYS A 35 11.92 -3.13 -52.68
C LYS A 35 11.55 -4.04 -51.50
N LYS A 36 11.85 -3.65 -50.25
CA LYS A 36 11.47 -4.43 -49.06
C LYS A 36 10.11 -4.03 -48.47
N LYS A 37 9.68 -2.77 -48.62
CA LYS A 37 8.34 -2.33 -48.20
C LYS A 37 7.22 -3.04 -48.98
N GLU A 38 7.47 -3.40 -50.23
CA GLU A 38 6.52 -4.18 -51.06
C GLU A 38 6.41 -5.66 -50.65
N ASN A 39 7.40 -6.23 -49.93
CA ASN A 39 7.36 -7.64 -49.52
C ASN A 39 6.82 -7.86 -48.09
N ASP A 40 6.68 -6.80 -47.29
CA ASP A 40 6.17 -6.89 -45.92
C ASP A 40 4.63 -6.75 -45.82
N SER A 41 3.92 -6.68 -46.95
CA SER A 41 2.45 -6.56 -47.03
C SER A 41 1.69 -7.88 -47.22
N VAL A 42 2.34 -9.03 -47.00
CA VAL A 42 1.65 -10.35 -46.93
C VAL A 42 1.43 -10.74 -45.46
N PRO A 43 0.20 -11.06 -45.02
CA PRO A 43 -0.07 -11.35 -43.61
C PRO A 43 0.40 -12.75 -43.20
N ASN A 44 1.22 -12.76 -42.14
CA ASN A 44 1.49 -13.83 -41.16
C ASN A 44 1.10 -15.28 -41.54
N LYS A 45 2.12 -16.10 -41.77
CA LYS A 45 2.18 -17.47 -41.23
C LYS A 45 3.37 -17.58 -40.29
N GLU A 46 3.10 -18.07 -39.09
CA GLU A 46 4.05 -18.32 -38.00
C GLU A 46 5.29 -19.07 -38.50
N VAL A 47 6.46 -18.43 -38.40
CA VAL A 47 7.75 -19.13 -38.49
C VAL A 47 8.73 -18.54 -37.47
N ASN A 48 9.02 -19.36 -36.47
CA ASN A 48 10.19 -19.45 -35.59
C ASN A 48 11.20 -18.28 -35.56
N GLU A 49 11.29 -17.69 -34.37
CA GLU A 49 12.45 -16.97 -33.85
C GLU A 49 13.71 -17.87 -33.90
N LYS A 50 14.61 -17.63 -34.85
CA LYS A 50 16.07 -17.87 -34.69
C LYS A 50 16.99 -17.34 -35.80
N ASN A 51 16.52 -16.54 -36.77
CA ASN A 51 17.37 -16.01 -37.86
C ASN A 51 17.37 -14.48 -38.03
N ILE A 52 17.00 -13.70 -37.00
CA ILE A 52 16.84 -12.24 -37.11
C ILE A 52 18.17 -11.46 -36.98
N ASP A 53 19.29 -12.09 -36.63
CA ASP A 53 20.47 -11.32 -36.19
C ASP A 53 21.45 -10.90 -37.30
N TYR A 54 21.37 -11.49 -38.50
CA TYR A 54 22.28 -11.11 -39.60
C TYR A 54 21.73 -10.00 -40.51
N THR A 55 20.40 -9.82 -40.55
CA THR A 55 19.76 -8.80 -41.41
C THR A 55 19.61 -7.43 -40.74
N LYS A 56 19.53 -7.41 -39.40
CA LYS A 56 19.49 -6.16 -38.61
C LYS A 56 20.83 -5.40 -38.64
N SER A 57 21.97 -6.10 -38.68
CA SER A 57 23.29 -5.45 -38.69
C SER A 57 23.66 -4.76 -40.02
N LEU A 58 23.01 -5.13 -41.13
CA LEU A 58 23.08 -4.39 -42.39
C LEU A 58 22.09 -3.20 -42.44
N GLN A 59 20.97 -3.29 -41.72
CA GLN A 59 19.93 -2.25 -41.65
C GLN A 59 20.34 -1.04 -40.82
N GLU A 60 21.09 -1.21 -39.73
CA GLU A 60 21.54 -0.08 -38.90
C GLU A 60 22.57 0.82 -39.59
N LYS A 61 23.23 0.35 -40.67
CA LYS A 61 24.26 1.14 -41.37
C LYS A 61 23.72 2.11 -42.43
N CYS A 62 22.42 2.13 -42.72
CA CYS A 62 21.82 3.02 -43.72
C CYS A 62 20.78 4.01 -43.18
N TYR A 63 20.43 3.97 -41.89
CA TYR A 63 19.45 4.90 -41.30
C TYR A 63 20.13 6.05 -40.55
N ALA A 64 20.52 7.06 -41.32
CA ALA A 64 20.55 8.44 -40.86
C ALA A 64 19.82 9.26 -41.92
N LYS A 65 18.58 9.68 -41.61
CA LYS A 65 17.83 10.66 -42.40
C LYS A 65 18.75 11.86 -42.63
N ASP A 66 19.07 12.13 -43.89
CA ASP A 66 19.81 13.31 -44.28
C ASP A 66 19.07 14.00 -45.44
N ASP A 67 18.98 15.32 -45.36
CA ASP A 67 18.34 16.22 -46.33
C ASP A 67 19.20 16.47 -47.59
N SER A 68 20.23 15.65 -47.83
CA SER A 68 21.15 15.81 -48.95
C SER A 68 20.55 15.21 -50.23
N ASN A 69 19.73 16.01 -50.91
CA ASN A 69 19.14 15.67 -52.21
C ASN A 69 20.24 15.21 -53.20
N PRO A 70 20.24 13.95 -53.71
CA PRO A 70 21.24 13.44 -54.65
C PRO A 70 21.42 14.33 -55.88
N SER A 71 20.33 14.98 -56.31
CA SER A 71 20.28 15.94 -57.40
C SER A 71 21.15 17.18 -57.14
N SER A 72 21.32 17.58 -55.89
CA SER A 72 22.17 18.71 -55.49
C SER A 72 23.67 18.35 -55.56
N ILE A 73 24.03 17.15 -55.15
CA ILE A 73 25.41 16.61 -55.16
C ILE A 73 25.87 16.39 -56.61
N ILE A 74 24.98 15.90 -57.48
CA ILE A 74 25.28 15.72 -58.90
C ILE A 74 25.42 17.06 -59.64
N LYS A 75 24.62 18.08 -59.30
CA LYS A 75 24.79 19.43 -59.85
C LYS A 75 26.16 20.03 -59.53
N VAL A 76 26.71 19.74 -58.35
CA VAL A 76 28.08 20.14 -57.96
C VAL A 76 29.11 19.40 -58.83
N ALA A 77 28.92 18.11 -59.09
CA ALA A 77 29.82 17.33 -59.95
C ALA A 77 29.91 17.86 -61.39
N ILE A 78 28.79 18.31 -61.98
CA ILE A 78 28.70 18.90 -63.34
C ILE A 78 29.57 20.17 -63.48
N GLY A 79 29.76 20.93 -62.39
CA GLY A 79 30.52 22.18 -62.39
C GLY A 79 32.02 22.01 -62.61
N TYR A 80 32.56 20.78 -62.54
CA TYR A 80 33.98 20.50 -62.69
C TYR A 80 34.34 20.05 -64.12
N LYS A 81 35.61 20.24 -64.52
CA LYS A 81 36.13 19.72 -65.80
C LYS A 81 36.29 18.20 -65.73
N ILE A 82 35.34 17.45 -66.28
CA ILE A 82 35.35 15.98 -66.34
C ILE A 82 35.59 15.52 -67.77
N ASN A 83 36.15 14.32 -67.95
CA ASN A 83 36.27 13.70 -69.27
C ASN A 83 34.88 13.31 -69.84
N ILE A 84 34.83 13.05 -71.15
CA ILE A 84 33.57 12.73 -71.88
C ILE A 84 32.81 11.56 -71.24
N PHE A 85 33.50 10.51 -70.80
CA PHE A 85 32.86 9.36 -70.15
C PHE A 85 32.25 9.69 -68.79
N GLY A 86 32.92 10.52 -67.98
CA GLY A 86 32.38 11.00 -66.70
C GLY A 86 31.18 11.92 -66.89
N LYS A 87 31.19 12.76 -67.94
CA LYS A 87 30.03 13.59 -68.30
C LYS A 87 28.82 12.73 -68.73
N TYR A 88 29.05 11.70 -69.55
CA TYR A 88 28.01 10.77 -69.97
C TYR A 88 27.42 9.98 -68.79
N PHE A 89 28.26 9.52 -67.87
CA PHE A 89 27.80 8.81 -66.67
C PHE A 89 26.97 9.71 -65.74
N ILE A 90 27.35 10.99 -65.58
CA ILE A 90 26.57 11.96 -64.82
C ILE A 90 25.23 12.27 -65.51
N GLU A 91 25.22 12.46 -66.83
CA GLU A 91 23.98 12.65 -67.60
C GLU A 91 23.06 11.44 -67.51
N TYR A 92 23.61 10.21 -67.52
CA TYR A 92 22.87 8.98 -67.27
C TYR A 92 22.26 8.94 -65.85
N LEU A 93 23.00 9.33 -64.82
CA LEU A 93 22.46 9.40 -63.46
C LEU A 93 21.38 10.47 -63.30
N ILE A 94 21.51 11.61 -63.98
CA ILE A 94 20.47 12.65 -64.03
C ILE A 94 19.24 12.11 -64.76
N PHE A 95 19.42 11.35 -65.82
CA PHE A 95 18.34 10.70 -66.53
C PHE A 95 17.63 9.65 -65.64
N GLU A 96 18.37 8.76 -64.99
CA GLU A 96 17.81 7.75 -64.06
C GLU A 96 17.10 8.42 -62.86
N LEU A 97 17.62 9.55 -62.37
CA LEU A 97 16.96 10.37 -61.34
C LEU A 97 15.68 11.03 -61.84
N LYS A 98 15.66 11.58 -63.06
CA LYS A 98 14.45 12.18 -63.64
C LYS A 98 13.41 11.13 -64.02
N GLU A 99 13.84 9.93 -64.42
CA GLU A 99 12.97 8.80 -64.71
C GLU A 99 12.37 8.26 -63.42
N LYS A 100 13.16 8.12 -62.33
CA LYS A 100 12.63 7.82 -60.99
C LYS A 100 11.75 8.91 -60.42
N GLU A 101 12.07 10.19 -60.59
CA GLU A 101 11.18 11.28 -60.17
C GLU A 101 9.84 11.22 -60.93
N LYS A 102 9.80 10.68 -62.15
CA LYS A 102 8.56 10.42 -62.88
C LYS A 102 7.86 9.15 -62.38
N GLU A 103 8.58 8.05 -62.16
CA GLU A 103 8.03 6.80 -61.62
C GLU A 103 7.51 6.96 -60.17
N ASP A 104 8.22 7.66 -59.29
CA ASP A 104 7.80 7.96 -57.91
C ASP A 104 6.63 8.95 -57.89
N ASN A 105 6.53 9.86 -58.86
CA ASN A 105 5.35 10.73 -59.01
C ASN A 105 4.11 9.95 -59.50
N ASP A 106 4.26 8.94 -60.35
CA ASP A 106 3.15 8.12 -60.81
C ASP A 106 2.79 7.01 -59.79
N PHE A 107 3.78 6.45 -59.08
CA PHE A 107 3.58 5.46 -58.01
C PHE A 107 3.00 6.09 -56.74
N SER A 108 3.49 7.26 -56.31
CA SER A 108 2.90 7.97 -55.16
C SER A 108 1.49 8.47 -55.43
N LYS A 109 1.14 8.81 -56.68
CA LYS A 109 -0.25 9.09 -57.08
C LYS A 109 -1.13 7.84 -56.96
N LYS A 110 -0.61 6.66 -57.29
CA LYS A 110 -1.36 5.40 -57.20
C LYS A 110 -1.54 4.93 -55.74
N GLU A 111 -0.49 4.99 -54.93
CA GLU A 111 -0.52 4.63 -53.51
C GLU A 111 -1.36 5.63 -52.70
N SER A 112 -1.25 6.94 -52.98
CA SER A 112 -2.09 7.95 -52.33
C SER A 112 -3.57 7.83 -52.70
N PHE A 113 -3.89 7.39 -53.93
CA PHE A 113 -5.25 7.09 -54.36
C PHE A 113 -5.79 5.81 -53.69
N GLU A 114 -4.99 4.76 -53.55
CA GLU A 114 -5.39 3.54 -52.84
C GLU A 114 -5.62 3.79 -51.34
N ASP A 115 -4.76 4.57 -50.71
CA ASP A 115 -4.93 5.06 -49.33
C ASP A 115 -6.21 5.89 -49.16
N PHE A 116 -6.50 6.79 -50.11
CA PHE A 116 -7.72 7.59 -50.13
C PHE A 116 -8.95 6.70 -50.21
N MET A 117 -8.99 5.77 -51.19
CA MET A 117 -10.10 4.84 -51.38
C MET A 117 -10.32 3.99 -50.13
N ASN A 118 -9.25 3.54 -49.45
CA ASN A 118 -9.35 2.78 -48.21
C ASN A 118 -9.92 3.59 -47.04
N LEU A 119 -9.53 4.86 -46.89
CA LEU A 119 -10.06 5.74 -45.84
C LEU A 119 -11.52 6.10 -46.11
N GLN A 120 -11.83 6.48 -47.35
CA GLN A 120 -13.19 6.78 -47.80
C GLN A 120 -14.12 5.57 -47.64
N TYR A 121 -13.66 4.38 -48.02
CA TYR A 121 -14.40 3.13 -47.85
C TYR A 121 -14.69 2.83 -46.37
N LYS A 122 -13.71 3.00 -45.48
CA LYS A 122 -13.92 2.81 -44.03
C LYS A 122 -14.91 3.82 -43.44
N ALA A 123 -14.81 5.09 -43.85
CA ALA A 123 -15.75 6.13 -43.44
C ALA A 123 -17.18 5.77 -43.90
N LEU A 124 -17.33 5.29 -45.14
CA LEU A 124 -18.59 4.83 -45.71
C LEU A 124 -19.14 3.58 -45.00
N GLU A 125 -18.31 2.57 -44.70
CA GLU A 125 -18.73 1.37 -43.95
C GLU A 125 -19.27 1.74 -42.56
N CYS A 126 -18.62 2.71 -41.88
CA CYS A 126 -19.08 3.22 -40.58
C CYS A 126 -20.34 4.07 -40.69
N HIS A 127 -20.46 4.91 -41.72
CA HIS A 127 -21.65 5.70 -42.02
C HIS A 127 -22.87 4.78 -42.25
N LEU A 128 -22.76 3.81 -43.16
CA LEU A 128 -23.81 2.82 -43.44
C LEU A 128 -24.18 2.00 -42.20
N SER A 129 -23.19 1.63 -41.38
CA SER A 129 -23.43 0.94 -40.10
C SER A 129 -24.23 1.79 -39.13
N THR A 130 -24.00 3.10 -39.09
CA THR A 130 -24.72 4.05 -38.24
C THR A 130 -26.17 4.19 -38.68
N LEU A 131 -26.41 4.36 -39.99
CA LEU A 131 -27.77 4.40 -40.57
C LEU A 131 -28.53 3.11 -40.29
N ASN A 132 -27.90 1.96 -40.47
CA ASN A 132 -28.53 0.66 -40.21
C ASN A 132 -28.87 0.47 -38.71
N LEU A 133 -28.02 0.95 -37.80
CA LEU A 133 -28.30 0.95 -36.36
C LEU A 133 -29.52 1.80 -36.01
N LEU A 134 -29.63 3.00 -36.58
CA LEU A 134 -30.80 3.88 -36.42
C LEU A 134 -32.07 3.24 -36.98
N LYS A 135 -32.00 2.69 -38.20
CA LYS A 135 -33.07 1.92 -38.83
C LYS A 135 -33.56 0.80 -37.93
N LYS A 136 -32.64 -0.02 -37.38
CA LYS A 136 -32.95 -1.12 -36.47
C LYS A 136 -33.64 -0.61 -35.19
N TYR A 137 -33.17 0.50 -34.63
CA TYR A 137 -33.76 1.11 -33.44
C TYR A 137 -35.22 1.57 -33.68
N PHE A 138 -35.48 2.31 -34.75
CA PHE A 138 -36.84 2.77 -35.08
C PHE A 138 -37.77 1.62 -35.48
N ASN A 139 -37.26 0.56 -36.12
CA ASN A 139 -38.03 -0.66 -36.36
C ASN A 139 -38.46 -1.33 -35.04
N ILE A 140 -37.57 -1.40 -34.05
CA ILE A 140 -37.90 -1.95 -32.73
C ILE A 140 -38.93 -1.08 -32.00
N ILE A 141 -38.86 0.25 -32.15
CA ILE A 141 -39.89 1.18 -31.66
C ILE A 141 -41.23 0.97 -32.39
N ASN A 142 -41.25 0.44 -33.60
CA ASN A 142 -42.48 0.17 -34.35
C ASN A 142 -43.15 -1.17 -33.95
N SER A 143 -42.38 -2.17 -33.50
CA SER A 143 -42.85 -3.53 -33.12
C SER A 143 -43.86 -3.55 -31.94
N PRO A 144 -44.60 -4.64 -31.63
CA PRO A 144 -45.48 -4.70 -30.45
C PRO A 144 -44.72 -4.63 -29.12
N LYS A 145 -45.32 -4.05 -28.06
CA LYS A 145 -44.65 -3.84 -26.74
C LYS A 145 -44.03 -5.10 -26.12
N GLU A 146 -44.63 -6.27 -26.32
CA GLU A 146 -44.18 -7.56 -25.74
C GLU A 146 -42.86 -8.07 -26.36
N GLU A 147 -42.59 -7.77 -27.63
CA GLU A 147 -41.33 -8.14 -28.30
C GLU A 147 -40.19 -7.16 -27.97
N ARG A 148 -40.50 -5.91 -27.59
CA ARG A 148 -39.52 -4.85 -27.34
C ARG A 148 -38.71 -5.05 -26.06
N THR A 149 -39.35 -5.51 -24.98
CA THR A 149 -38.77 -5.47 -23.63
C THR A 149 -37.79 -6.61 -23.32
N SER A 150 -37.78 -7.69 -24.10
CA SER A 150 -36.95 -8.87 -23.80
C SER A 150 -35.64 -8.95 -24.59
N ARG A 151 -35.57 -8.34 -25.80
CA ARG A 151 -34.47 -8.56 -26.76
C ARG A 151 -33.54 -7.36 -27.00
N PHE A 152 -33.93 -6.11 -26.72
CA PHE A 152 -33.13 -4.94 -27.09
C PHE A 152 -32.51 -4.19 -25.91
N ASN A 153 -31.19 -4.02 -25.90
CA ASN A 153 -30.50 -3.22 -24.88
C ASN A 153 -30.30 -1.76 -25.34
N GLN A 154 -31.17 -0.87 -24.86
CA GLN A 154 -31.16 0.56 -25.22
C GLN A 154 -29.90 1.29 -24.78
N GLU A 155 -29.37 1.04 -23.57
CA GLU A 155 -28.10 1.65 -23.13
C GLU A 155 -26.95 1.28 -24.08
N LYS A 156 -26.86 0.00 -24.46
CA LYS A 156 -25.82 -0.49 -25.36
C LYS A 156 -25.98 0.12 -26.75
N PHE A 157 -27.22 0.31 -27.21
CA PHE A 157 -27.49 1.03 -28.45
C PHE A 157 -26.93 2.46 -28.40
N TYR A 158 -27.27 3.26 -27.39
CA TYR A 158 -26.79 4.63 -27.27
C TYR A 158 -25.26 4.72 -27.13
N GLU A 159 -24.62 3.78 -26.42
CA GLU A 159 -23.16 3.73 -26.31
C GLU A 159 -22.48 3.33 -27.65
N THR A 160 -23.10 2.40 -28.38
CA THR A 160 -22.60 1.92 -29.68
C THR A 160 -22.75 3.00 -30.73
N ILE A 161 -23.91 3.66 -30.81
CA ILE A 161 -24.18 4.71 -31.80
C ILE A 161 -23.30 5.95 -31.56
N TYR A 162 -23.07 6.36 -30.29
CA TYR A 162 -22.09 7.40 -29.96
C TYR A 162 -20.73 7.09 -30.59
N THR A 163 -20.28 5.85 -30.42
CA THR A 163 -18.94 5.43 -30.85
C THR A 163 -18.83 5.43 -32.37
N TYR A 164 -19.84 4.90 -33.07
CA TYR A 164 -19.89 4.91 -34.52
C TYR A 164 -19.99 6.31 -35.11
N ILE A 165 -20.79 7.21 -34.51
CA ILE A 165 -20.88 8.61 -34.96
C ILE A 165 -19.53 9.30 -34.85
N GLN A 166 -18.84 9.15 -33.71
CA GLN A 166 -17.53 9.78 -33.50
C GLN A 166 -16.44 9.18 -34.41
N GLU A 167 -16.45 7.86 -34.60
CA GLU A 167 -15.52 7.18 -35.51
C GLU A 167 -15.75 7.60 -36.97
N THR A 168 -17.01 7.67 -37.40
CA THR A 168 -17.39 8.13 -38.73
C THR A 168 -16.97 9.60 -38.95
N ASN A 169 -17.27 10.47 -37.99
CA ASN A 169 -16.87 11.88 -38.04
C ASN A 169 -15.35 12.03 -38.15
N LYS A 170 -14.60 11.32 -37.30
CA LYS A 170 -13.13 11.34 -37.32
C LYS A 170 -12.59 10.82 -38.65
N LEU A 171 -13.12 9.71 -39.18
CA LEU A 171 -12.65 9.16 -40.45
C LEU A 171 -12.90 10.12 -41.62
N TYR A 172 -14.05 10.79 -41.65
CA TYR A 172 -14.30 11.83 -42.67
C TYR A 172 -13.37 13.02 -42.51
N GLN A 173 -13.17 13.55 -41.30
CA GLN A 173 -12.24 14.65 -41.03
C GLN A 173 -10.79 14.28 -41.38
N ASP A 174 -10.33 13.09 -40.99
CA ASP A 174 -8.99 12.58 -41.33
C ASP A 174 -8.83 12.45 -42.86
N THR A 175 -9.87 12.01 -43.58
CA THR A 175 -9.87 11.90 -45.04
C THR A 175 -9.85 13.27 -45.70
N ILE A 176 -10.67 14.21 -45.23
CA ILE A 176 -10.74 15.60 -45.72
C ILE A 176 -9.40 16.31 -45.52
N ASN A 177 -8.82 16.21 -44.32
CA ASN A 177 -7.54 16.85 -43.99
C ASN A 177 -6.38 16.28 -44.82
N LYS A 178 -6.39 14.98 -45.11
CA LYS A 178 -5.36 14.32 -45.93
C LYS A 178 -5.57 14.57 -47.44
N TYR A 179 -6.82 14.75 -47.88
CA TYR A 179 -7.21 14.91 -49.29
C TYR A 179 -8.23 16.06 -49.48
N PRO A 180 -7.82 17.32 -49.26
CA PRO A 180 -8.75 18.46 -49.23
C PRO A 180 -9.35 18.83 -50.59
N ASN A 181 -8.83 18.29 -51.69
CA ASN A 181 -9.30 18.56 -53.05
C ASN A 181 -10.39 17.58 -53.52
N GLU A 182 -10.67 16.51 -52.77
CA GLU A 182 -11.61 15.46 -53.16
C GLU A 182 -13.05 15.83 -52.78
N LYS A 183 -13.77 16.44 -53.73
CA LYS A 183 -15.14 16.93 -53.54
C LYS A 183 -16.12 15.85 -53.07
N SER A 184 -15.96 14.61 -53.54
CA SER A 184 -16.82 13.47 -53.19
C SER A 184 -16.85 13.17 -51.69
N THR A 185 -15.73 13.40 -50.99
CA THR A 185 -15.64 13.17 -49.54
C THR A 185 -16.40 14.25 -48.76
N TYR A 186 -16.36 15.50 -49.20
CA TYR A 186 -17.17 16.57 -48.60
C TYR A 186 -18.66 16.36 -48.84
N GLU A 187 -19.06 15.90 -50.04
CA GLU A 187 -20.45 15.57 -50.34
C GLU A 187 -20.95 14.44 -49.42
N LEU A 188 -20.16 13.38 -49.22
CA LEU A 188 -20.46 12.28 -48.29
C LEU A 188 -20.50 12.72 -46.83
N TYR A 189 -19.55 13.56 -46.41
CA TYR A 189 -19.52 14.07 -45.06
C TYR A 189 -20.71 14.99 -44.78
N ASN A 190 -21.09 15.83 -45.75
CA ASN A 190 -22.31 16.64 -45.65
C ASN A 190 -23.56 15.77 -45.58
N LEU A 191 -23.64 14.68 -46.35
CA LEU A 191 -24.74 13.71 -46.22
C LEU A 191 -24.78 13.12 -44.80
N PHE A 192 -23.64 12.67 -44.27
CA PHE A 192 -23.53 12.17 -42.90
C PHE A 192 -23.98 13.21 -41.85
N LEU A 193 -23.54 14.46 -41.99
CA LEU A 193 -23.92 15.55 -41.08
C LEU A 193 -25.42 15.85 -41.16
N ASN A 194 -25.97 15.90 -42.37
CA ASN A 194 -27.39 16.16 -42.62
C ASN A 194 -28.31 15.04 -42.12
N GLU A 195 -27.89 13.79 -42.25
CA GLU A 195 -28.73 12.62 -41.93
C GLU A 195 -28.59 12.13 -40.49
N ILE A 196 -27.43 12.34 -39.85
CA ILE A 196 -27.09 11.69 -38.57
C ILE A 196 -26.70 12.68 -37.47
N VAL A 197 -25.98 13.75 -37.79
CA VAL A 197 -25.44 14.67 -36.75
C VAL A 197 -26.33 15.91 -36.56
N ASN A 198 -27.22 16.18 -37.52
CA ASN A 198 -27.82 17.48 -37.81
C ASN A 198 -26.72 18.53 -38.13
N PRO A 199 -26.81 19.22 -39.28
CA PRO A 199 -25.70 20.01 -39.86
C PRO A 199 -25.34 21.29 -39.10
N GLU A 200 -26.01 21.58 -37.98
CA GLU A 200 -25.95 22.89 -37.34
C GLU A 200 -25.11 22.91 -36.05
N ASP A 201 -24.61 21.76 -35.60
CA ASP A 201 -23.91 21.64 -34.32
C ASP A 201 -22.39 21.86 -34.40
N ASP A 202 -21.77 21.86 -35.59
CA ASP A 202 -20.33 22.06 -35.72
C ASP A 202 -19.98 23.51 -36.07
N SER A 203 -19.00 24.06 -35.33
CA SER A 203 -18.23 25.25 -35.72
C SER A 203 -17.48 25.06 -37.05
N GLY A 204 -17.48 23.84 -37.60
CA GLY A 204 -16.90 23.49 -38.88
C GLY A 204 -17.69 23.97 -40.11
N ASN A 205 -18.93 24.48 -39.98
CA ASN A 205 -19.62 25.08 -41.13
C ASN A 205 -18.94 26.36 -41.65
N ASP A 206 -18.22 27.08 -40.78
CA ASP A 206 -17.42 28.23 -41.23
C ASP A 206 -16.21 27.75 -42.04
N GLU A 207 -15.54 26.66 -41.62
CA GLU A 207 -14.42 26.03 -42.36
C GLU A 207 -14.88 25.31 -43.65
N LEU A 208 -16.06 24.67 -43.66
CA LEU A 208 -16.66 24.02 -44.83
C LEU A 208 -17.08 25.06 -45.87
N ASN A 209 -17.69 26.18 -45.44
CA ASN A 209 -18.01 27.29 -46.34
C ASN A 209 -16.75 28.00 -46.84
N GLU A 210 -15.69 28.11 -46.04
CA GLU A 210 -14.38 28.55 -46.50
C GLU A 210 -13.77 27.58 -47.52
N ALA A 211 -13.83 26.27 -47.29
CA ALA A 211 -13.33 25.25 -48.21
C ALA A 211 -14.08 25.24 -49.55
N PHE A 212 -15.42 25.37 -49.53
CA PHE A 212 -16.23 25.56 -50.74
C PHE A 212 -15.93 26.89 -51.45
N SER A 213 -15.64 27.96 -50.69
CA SER A 213 -15.21 29.25 -51.23
C SER A 213 -13.82 29.17 -51.88
N HIS A 214 -12.89 28.42 -51.28
CA HIS A 214 -11.55 28.17 -51.84
C HIS A 214 -11.60 27.26 -53.09
N MET A 215 -12.52 26.29 -53.15
CA MET A 215 -12.76 25.50 -54.37
C MET A 215 -13.38 26.33 -55.50
N ALA A 216 -14.31 27.24 -55.18
CA ALA A 216 -14.93 28.12 -56.18
C ALA A 216 -13.94 29.13 -56.81
N LEU A 217 -12.86 29.46 -56.08
CA LEU A 217 -11.79 30.35 -56.57
C LEU A 217 -10.74 29.66 -57.45
N ASN A 218 -10.74 28.32 -57.54
CA ASN A 218 -9.76 27.55 -58.32
C ASN A 218 -10.32 27.02 -59.66
N ILE A 219 -11.50 27.49 -60.09
CA ILE A 219 -11.98 27.22 -61.46
C ILE A 219 -11.11 28.05 -62.41
N PRO A 220 -10.37 27.44 -63.36
CA PRO A 220 -9.50 28.19 -64.26
C PRO A 220 -10.33 29.15 -65.13
N ASP A 221 -9.95 30.43 -65.09
CA ASP A 221 -10.50 31.49 -65.93
C ASP A 221 -10.50 31.05 -67.40
N GLN A 222 -11.68 30.88 -67.99
CA GLN A 222 -11.81 30.79 -69.43
C GLN A 222 -11.48 32.17 -70.04
N PRO A 223 -10.71 32.22 -71.15
CA PRO A 223 -10.28 33.50 -71.71
C PRO A 223 -11.45 34.25 -72.35
N SER A 224 -11.57 35.51 -71.91
CA SER A 224 -12.31 36.64 -72.45
C SER A 224 -12.79 36.53 -73.90
N GLY A 225 -14.12 36.49 -74.08
CA GLY A 225 -14.83 36.81 -75.32
C GLY A 225 -15.94 37.81 -75.03
N ASN A 226 -15.88 38.95 -75.72
CA ASN A 226 -16.67 40.17 -75.55
C ASN A 226 -18.21 40.01 -75.66
N ASN A 227 -18.91 40.94 -75.00
CA ASN A 227 -20.30 41.41 -75.20
C ASN A 227 -21.46 40.53 -74.70
N ASN A 228 -21.94 40.77 -73.47
CA ASN A 228 -23.18 41.52 -73.21
C ASN A 228 -23.56 41.44 -71.72
N ASP A 229 -23.84 42.62 -71.16
CA ASP A 229 -24.51 42.82 -69.89
C ASP A 229 -25.88 42.13 -69.84
N ASN A 230 -26.29 41.79 -68.62
CA ASN A 230 -27.59 41.26 -68.17
C ASN A 230 -27.79 39.74 -68.27
N GLY A 231 -27.28 39.00 -67.28
CA GLY A 231 -27.64 37.59 -67.13
C GLY A 231 -27.31 36.88 -65.81
N ILE A 232 -26.57 37.50 -64.87
CA ILE A 232 -26.12 36.82 -63.63
C ILE A 232 -26.30 37.73 -62.41
N SER A 233 -27.51 38.30 -62.25
CA SER A 233 -27.90 38.97 -60.99
C SER A 233 -29.24 38.48 -60.41
N SER A 234 -29.97 37.60 -61.10
CA SER A 234 -31.27 37.10 -60.60
C SER A 234 -31.17 35.87 -59.71
N MET A 235 -30.08 35.11 -59.75
CA MET A 235 -29.93 33.89 -58.93
C MET A 235 -29.33 34.17 -57.54
N LYS A 236 -28.53 35.24 -57.39
CA LYS A 236 -28.01 35.71 -56.10
C LYS A 236 -29.05 36.46 -55.25
N SER A 237 -30.09 37.04 -55.87
CA SER A 237 -31.15 37.75 -55.13
C SER A 237 -32.29 36.84 -54.65
N TYR A 238 -32.50 35.68 -55.28
CA TYR A 238 -33.50 34.70 -54.81
C TYR A 238 -33.00 33.84 -53.63
N LEU A 239 -31.70 33.55 -53.54
CA LEU A 239 -31.10 32.81 -52.40
C LEU A 239 -31.01 33.65 -51.12
N LYS A 240 -30.88 34.98 -51.23
CA LYS A 240 -30.70 35.86 -50.05
C LYS A 240 -31.99 36.16 -49.27
N ASN A 241 -33.16 35.96 -49.86
CA ASN A 241 -34.45 36.22 -49.20
C ASN A 241 -35.13 34.95 -48.63
N SER A 242 -34.72 33.73 -49.02
CA SER A 242 -35.17 32.49 -48.36
C SER A 242 -34.29 32.08 -47.16
N GLN A 243 -33.03 32.53 -47.12
CA GLN A 243 -32.09 32.20 -46.03
C GLN A 243 -32.47 32.82 -44.68
N SER A 244 -33.12 33.99 -44.60
CA SER A 244 -33.34 34.63 -43.29
C SER A 244 -34.34 33.88 -42.39
N ASN A 245 -35.29 33.16 -42.98
CA ASN A 245 -36.27 32.36 -42.23
C ASN A 245 -35.74 30.95 -41.89
N GLU A 246 -34.95 30.33 -42.76
CA GLU A 246 -34.27 29.06 -42.47
C GLU A 246 -33.17 29.24 -41.42
N ASP A 247 -32.42 30.35 -41.49
CA ASP A 247 -31.40 30.73 -40.50
C ASP A 247 -31.98 31.03 -39.10
N MET A 248 -33.25 31.42 -39.01
CA MET A 248 -33.93 31.58 -37.72
C MET A 248 -34.43 30.26 -37.15
N LYS A 249 -34.92 29.34 -38.00
CA LYS A 249 -35.38 28.01 -37.58
C LYS A 249 -34.21 27.15 -37.09
N SER A 250 -33.10 27.17 -37.81
CA SER A 250 -31.85 26.49 -37.45
C SER A 250 -31.34 26.91 -36.07
N LYS A 251 -31.17 28.23 -35.88
CA LYS A 251 -30.76 28.81 -34.59
C LYS A 251 -31.70 28.44 -33.45
N LYS A 252 -33.00 28.32 -33.71
CA LYS A 252 -33.98 27.88 -32.71
C LYS A 252 -33.77 26.41 -32.32
N ILE A 253 -33.60 25.51 -33.29
CA ILE A 253 -33.36 24.07 -33.03
C ILE A 253 -32.06 23.88 -32.25
N LYS A 254 -30.98 24.57 -32.65
CA LYS A 254 -29.69 24.54 -31.93
C LYS A 254 -29.83 25.03 -30.48
N LEU A 255 -30.58 26.10 -30.26
CA LEU A 255 -30.85 26.61 -28.91
C LEU A 255 -31.64 25.60 -28.07
N LEU A 256 -32.67 24.97 -28.64
CA LEU A 256 -33.47 23.95 -27.96
C LEU A 256 -32.63 22.71 -27.60
N LYS A 257 -31.82 22.21 -28.54
CA LYS A 257 -30.89 21.09 -28.31
C LYS A 257 -29.89 21.42 -27.20
N LYS A 258 -29.28 22.60 -27.24
CA LYS A 258 -28.36 23.08 -26.20
C LYS A 258 -29.06 23.21 -24.84
N ASN A 259 -30.28 23.72 -24.81
CA ASN A 259 -31.06 23.86 -23.57
C ASN A 259 -31.40 22.50 -22.95
N MET A 260 -31.84 21.54 -23.78
CA MET A 260 -32.15 20.17 -23.36
C MET A 260 -30.90 19.43 -22.88
N LEU A 261 -29.79 19.54 -23.61
CA LEU A 261 -28.50 19.00 -23.19
C LEU A 261 -28.04 19.62 -21.88
N THR A 262 -28.16 20.95 -21.72
CA THR A 262 -27.80 21.65 -20.48
C THR A 262 -28.69 21.20 -19.31
N ALA A 263 -29.98 20.99 -19.53
CA ALA A 263 -30.91 20.52 -18.50
C ALA A 263 -30.53 19.12 -17.99
N PHE A 264 -30.29 18.17 -18.89
CA PHE A 264 -29.92 16.79 -18.49
C PHE A 264 -28.49 16.68 -17.96
N THR A 265 -27.54 17.40 -18.58
CA THR A 265 -26.15 17.41 -18.10
C THR A 265 -26.01 18.14 -16.77
N LYS A 266 -26.87 19.11 -16.42
CA LYS A 266 -26.84 19.78 -15.12
C LYS A 266 -27.09 18.80 -13.97
N VAL A 267 -28.10 17.93 -14.09
CA VAL A 267 -28.38 16.89 -13.08
C VAL A 267 -27.23 15.90 -12.98
N HIS A 268 -26.76 15.38 -14.13
CA HIS A 268 -25.63 14.46 -14.19
C HIS A 268 -24.34 15.07 -13.60
N SER A 269 -24.04 16.34 -13.93
CA SER A 269 -22.86 17.07 -13.47
C SER A 269 -22.87 17.30 -11.96
N LYS A 270 -24.05 17.48 -11.36
CA LYS A 270 -24.18 17.60 -9.90
C LYS A 270 -23.79 16.29 -9.22
N SER A 271 -24.32 15.16 -9.70
CA SER A 271 -24.01 13.85 -9.16
C SER A 271 -22.57 13.41 -9.45
N SER A 272 -22.00 13.74 -10.60
CA SER A 272 -20.60 13.45 -10.91
C SER A 272 -19.64 14.25 -10.02
N LYS A 273 -19.94 15.53 -9.73
CA LYS A 273 -19.21 16.33 -8.74
C LYS A 273 -19.27 15.70 -7.35
N ILE A 274 -20.44 15.21 -6.93
CA ILE A 274 -20.59 14.49 -5.65
C ILE A 274 -19.71 13.24 -5.61
N ILE A 275 -19.69 12.42 -6.67
CA ILE A 275 -18.81 11.24 -6.75
C ILE A 275 -17.34 11.63 -6.61
N LEU A 276 -16.89 12.64 -7.37
CA LEU A 276 -15.50 13.09 -7.32
C LEU A 276 -15.12 13.61 -5.93
N ILE A 277 -15.97 14.44 -5.31
CA ILE A 277 -15.74 14.98 -3.96
C ILE A 277 -15.68 13.84 -2.93
N LEU A 278 -16.65 12.92 -2.95
CA LEU A 278 -16.66 11.78 -2.03
C LEU A 278 -15.43 10.89 -2.23
N PHE A 279 -15.00 10.66 -3.47
CA PHE A 279 -13.80 9.88 -3.75
C PHE A 279 -12.53 10.58 -3.24
N THR A 280 -12.41 11.90 -3.44
CA THR A 280 -11.29 12.67 -2.89
C THR A 280 -11.25 12.59 -1.37
N LEU A 281 -12.41 12.65 -0.69
CA LEU A 281 -12.47 12.48 0.76
C LEU A 281 -12.08 11.05 1.18
N ILE A 282 -12.53 10.02 0.45
CA ILE A 282 -12.15 8.62 0.71
C ILE A 282 -10.64 8.44 0.62
N VAL A 283 -9.99 9.02 -0.40
CA VAL A 283 -8.53 9.01 -0.53
C VAL A 283 -7.86 9.75 0.62
N GLY A 284 -8.38 10.91 1.02
CA GLY A 284 -7.88 11.64 2.19
C GLY A 284 -7.96 10.83 3.48
N PHE A 285 -9.10 10.19 3.75
CA PHE A 285 -9.29 9.31 4.90
C PHE A 285 -8.40 8.08 4.85
N PHE A 286 -8.19 7.49 3.67
CA PHE A 286 -7.26 6.39 3.50
C PHE A 286 -5.84 6.77 3.94
N VAL A 287 -5.34 7.93 3.49
CA VAL A 287 -4.01 8.43 3.90
C VAL A 287 -3.94 8.63 5.41
N VAL A 288 -4.97 9.22 6.03
CA VAL A 288 -5.04 9.39 7.49
C VAL A 288 -4.98 8.04 8.22
N ILE A 289 -5.72 7.03 7.75
CA ILE A 289 -5.72 5.68 8.33
C ILE A 289 -4.35 5.02 8.22
N VAL A 290 -3.69 5.15 7.06
CA VAL A 290 -2.34 4.62 6.84
C VAL A 290 -1.33 5.27 7.78
N CYS A 291 -1.33 6.61 7.86
CA CYS A 291 -0.44 7.34 8.76
C CYS A 291 -0.68 6.98 10.23
N TYR A 292 -1.94 6.91 10.64
CA TYR A 292 -2.30 6.58 12.01
C TYR A 292 -1.90 5.14 12.37
N SER A 293 -2.13 4.19 11.47
CA SER A 293 -1.71 2.80 11.63
C SER A 293 -0.19 2.67 11.78
N PHE A 294 0.61 3.48 11.05
CA PHE A 294 2.07 3.48 11.19
C PHE A 294 2.50 4.03 12.57
N VAL A 295 1.88 5.13 12.99
CA VAL A 295 2.10 5.70 14.34
C VAL A 295 1.70 4.71 15.43
N PHE A 296 0.61 3.95 15.23
CA PHE A 296 0.17 2.92 16.16
C PHE A 296 1.23 1.83 16.32
N ILE A 297 1.73 1.24 15.23
CA ILE A 297 2.72 0.16 15.29
C ILE A 297 4.05 0.66 15.88
N ASN A 298 4.49 1.87 15.54
CA ASN A 298 5.72 2.43 16.12
C ASN A 298 5.60 2.65 17.64
N ASN A 299 4.45 3.12 18.10
CA ASN A 299 4.19 3.25 19.54
C ASN A 299 4.17 1.89 20.23
N LEU A 300 3.60 0.88 19.57
CA LEU A 300 3.59 -0.48 20.10
C LEU A 300 5.02 -1.03 20.23
N ASN A 301 5.91 -0.76 19.27
CA ASN A 301 7.32 -1.11 19.35
C ASN A 301 8.04 -0.41 20.52
N ASN A 302 7.74 0.88 20.74
CA ASN A 302 8.31 1.63 21.87
C ASN A 302 7.82 1.08 23.21
N ASN A 303 6.53 0.75 23.33
CA ASN A 303 5.98 0.15 24.55
C ASN A 303 6.61 -1.20 24.87
N ILE A 304 6.80 -2.07 23.86
CA ILE A 304 7.50 -3.36 24.03
C ILE A 304 8.95 -3.13 24.48
N THR A 305 9.61 -2.09 23.96
CA THR A 305 10.98 -1.72 24.34
C THR A 305 11.06 -1.22 25.79
N ASP A 306 10.10 -0.39 26.20
CA ASP A 306 9.98 0.09 27.58
C ASP A 306 9.71 -1.09 28.53
N LEU A 307 8.80 -2.00 28.17
CA LEU A 307 8.50 -3.23 28.92
C LEU A 307 9.71 -4.17 29.00
N LYS A 308 10.45 -4.38 27.90
CA LYS A 308 11.71 -5.13 27.90
C LYS A 308 12.71 -4.52 28.87
N SER A 309 12.74 -3.19 28.91
CA SER A 309 13.64 -2.45 29.76
C SER A 309 13.32 -2.68 31.23
N ILE A 310 12.07 -2.51 31.66
CA ILE A 310 11.69 -2.62 33.08
C ILE A 310 11.38 -4.04 33.56
N GLY A 311 11.18 -5.01 32.65
CA GLY A 311 10.76 -6.36 33.02
C GLY A 311 11.74 -7.14 33.90
N ASP A 312 12.98 -6.68 34.05
CA ASP A 312 13.98 -7.25 34.97
C ASP A 312 14.32 -6.35 36.16
N MET A 313 13.46 -5.36 36.45
CA MET A 313 13.66 -4.37 37.51
C MET A 313 13.71 -5.02 38.90
N ASN A 314 12.68 -5.79 39.28
CA ASN A 314 12.64 -6.51 40.56
C ASN A 314 13.88 -7.37 40.77
N TYR A 315 14.22 -8.18 39.75
CA TYR A 315 15.41 -9.02 39.78
C TYR A 315 16.69 -8.23 40.10
N ASN A 316 16.88 -7.03 39.53
CA ASN A 316 18.09 -6.25 39.81
C ASN A 316 18.04 -5.58 41.20
N VAL A 317 16.87 -5.22 41.70
CA VAL A 317 16.68 -4.75 43.08
C VAL A 317 17.00 -5.88 44.06
N ASP A 318 16.43 -7.07 43.88
CA ASP A 318 16.68 -8.21 44.76
C ASP A 318 18.13 -8.71 44.66
N ARG A 319 18.71 -8.64 43.46
CA ARG A 319 20.14 -8.91 43.27
C ARG A 319 21.01 -7.94 44.06
N LEU A 320 20.69 -6.66 44.08
CA LEU A 320 21.41 -5.65 44.87
C LEU A 320 21.27 -5.95 46.36
N ILE A 321 20.06 -6.24 46.82
CA ILE A 321 19.78 -6.54 48.23
C ILE A 321 20.52 -7.80 48.66
N ARG A 322 20.41 -8.90 47.90
CA ARG A 322 21.18 -10.13 48.13
C ARG A 322 22.68 -9.87 48.17
N ARG A 323 23.22 -9.11 47.21
CA ARG A 323 24.65 -8.77 47.17
C ARG A 323 25.06 -8.00 48.43
N SER A 324 24.28 -7.00 48.83
CA SER A 324 24.52 -6.26 50.08
C SER A 324 24.54 -7.20 51.28
N ARG A 325 23.58 -8.12 51.38
CA ARG A 325 23.49 -9.10 52.45
C ARG A 325 24.71 -10.03 52.51
N ILE A 326 25.11 -10.59 51.37
CA ILE A 326 26.27 -11.50 51.27
C ILE A 326 27.60 -10.78 51.57
N ILE A 327 27.77 -9.54 51.11
CA ILE A 327 28.96 -8.74 51.44
C ILE A 327 29.10 -8.57 52.95
N GLY A 328 27.99 -8.35 53.67
CA GLY A 328 28.00 -8.28 55.13
C GLY A 328 28.65 -9.50 55.78
N PHE A 329 28.30 -10.70 55.31
CA PHE A 329 28.89 -11.95 55.81
C PHE A 329 30.37 -12.12 55.46
N PHE A 330 30.82 -11.71 54.27
CA PHE A 330 32.24 -11.78 53.93
C PHE A 330 33.09 -10.75 54.67
N ILE A 331 32.54 -9.56 54.97
CA ILE A 331 33.19 -8.56 55.82
C ILE A 331 33.40 -9.13 57.23
N MET A 332 32.35 -9.75 57.75
CA MET A 332 32.36 -10.46 59.02
C MET A 332 33.45 -11.55 59.04
N GLU A 333 33.59 -12.35 57.99
CA GLU A 333 34.68 -13.35 57.85
C GLU A 333 36.08 -12.76 57.56
N GLU A 334 36.23 -11.44 57.46
CA GLU A 334 37.47 -10.76 57.04
C GLU A 334 37.97 -11.20 55.64
N ASN A 335 37.08 -11.69 54.78
CA ASN A 335 37.42 -12.14 53.43
C ASN A 335 37.34 -10.98 52.44
N LEU A 336 38.42 -10.21 52.37
CA LEU A 336 38.54 -9.02 51.52
C LEU A 336 38.25 -9.33 50.04
N ASN A 337 38.83 -10.41 49.51
CA ASN A 337 38.78 -10.70 48.07
C ASN A 337 37.36 -10.99 47.59
N ASP A 338 36.62 -11.82 48.34
CA ASP A 338 35.24 -12.17 47.97
C ASP A 338 34.28 -10.99 48.23
N ALA A 339 34.46 -10.26 49.33
CA ALA A 339 33.69 -9.04 49.58
C ALA A 339 33.87 -8.00 48.47
N GLU A 340 35.11 -7.77 48.03
CA GLU A 340 35.44 -6.81 46.97
C GLU A 340 34.88 -7.22 45.60
N SER A 341 34.99 -8.51 45.27
CA SER A 341 34.40 -9.08 44.05
C SER A 341 32.88 -8.84 43.98
N ILE A 342 32.17 -9.01 45.10
CA ILE A 342 30.72 -8.78 45.16
C ILE A 342 30.40 -7.28 45.18
N ARG A 343 31.23 -6.46 45.83
CA ARG A 343 31.11 -4.98 45.85
C ARG A 343 31.19 -4.38 44.44
N LEU A 344 32.09 -4.87 43.58
CA LEU A 344 32.13 -4.48 42.16
C LEU A 344 30.82 -4.81 41.43
N GLY A 345 30.17 -5.91 41.83
CA GLY A 345 28.83 -6.25 41.35
C GLY A 345 27.77 -5.22 41.71
N ILE A 346 27.84 -4.59 42.89
CA ILE A 346 26.89 -3.52 43.27
C ILE A 346 26.97 -2.35 42.28
N LEU A 347 28.17 -1.93 41.89
CA LEU A 347 28.35 -0.87 40.90
C LEU A 347 27.71 -1.21 39.55
N GLU A 348 27.91 -2.44 39.06
CA GLU A 348 27.26 -2.92 37.84
C GLU A 348 25.73 -2.81 37.92
N THR A 349 25.16 -3.15 39.08
CA THR A 349 23.72 -3.02 39.30
C THR A 349 23.28 -1.56 39.35
N ILE A 350 24.00 -0.68 40.06
CA ILE A 350 23.71 0.76 40.14
C ILE A 350 23.63 1.37 38.75
N VAL A 351 24.63 1.12 37.90
CA VAL A 351 24.68 1.64 36.53
C VAL A 351 23.45 1.18 35.75
N ARG A 352 23.02 -0.07 35.90
CA ARG A 352 21.79 -0.56 35.26
C ARG A 352 20.54 0.13 35.79
N LEU A 353 20.39 0.30 37.11
CA LEU A 353 19.23 0.97 37.70
C LEU A 353 19.11 2.42 37.18
N GLU A 354 20.24 3.13 37.12
CA GLU A 354 20.34 4.53 36.72
C GLU A 354 20.15 4.73 35.21
N ASP A 355 20.83 3.95 34.37
CA ASP A 355 20.81 4.13 32.91
C ASP A 355 19.57 3.51 32.25
N LYS A 356 19.06 2.39 32.79
CA LYS A 356 18.00 1.60 32.16
C LYS A 356 16.62 1.90 32.70
N TYR A 357 16.45 2.00 34.02
CA TYR A 357 15.12 2.07 34.64
C TYR A 357 14.69 3.49 34.93
N LEU A 358 15.57 4.30 35.50
CA LEU A 358 15.25 5.67 35.90
C LEU A 358 14.67 6.53 34.76
N PRO A 359 15.17 6.45 33.50
CA PRO A 359 14.58 7.20 32.38
C PRO A 359 13.14 6.79 32.04
N VAL A 360 12.81 5.50 32.21
CA VAL A 360 11.45 4.99 31.98
C VAL A 360 10.53 5.41 33.14
N LEU A 361 10.98 5.23 34.38
CA LEU A 361 10.24 5.56 35.60
C LEU A 361 9.99 7.07 35.74
N LYS A 362 10.88 7.92 35.21
CA LYS A 362 10.71 9.37 35.22
C LYS A 362 9.43 9.84 34.53
N LYS A 363 8.91 9.08 33.56
CA LYS A 363 7.62 9.36 32.91
C LYS A 363 6.43 9.23 33.88
N TYR A 364 6.64 8.53 34.99
CA TYR A 364 5.66 8.18 36.02
C TYR A 364 6.00 8.82 37.37
N SER A 365 6.90 9.81 37.43
CA SER A 365 7.34 10.42 38.69
C SER A 365 6.26 11.23 39.41
N SER A 366 5.18 11.57 38.71
CA SER A 366 4.02 12.28 39.26
C SER A 366 2.91 11.32 39.75
N GLU A 367 3.12 10.01 39.67
CA GLU A 367 2.17 9.05 40.23
C GLU A 367 2.15 9.11 41.76
N GLU A 368 0.99 8.77 42.33
CA GLU A 368 0.81 8.66 43.77
C GLU A 368 1.73 7.58 44.35
N ALA A 369 2.24 7.85 45.55
CA ALA A 369 3.08 6.91 46.28
C ALA A 369 2.32 5.61 46.59
N SER A 370 3.04 4.50 46.64
CA SER A 370 2.47 3.20 46.99
C SER A 370 1.88 3.21 48.40
N THR A 371 0.81 2.46 48.61
CA THR A 371 0.28 2.20 49.95
C THR A 371 1.22 1.35 50.79
N THR A 372 2.20 0.68 50.18
CA THR A 372 3.21 -0.12 50.86
C THR A 372 4.29 0.79 51.44
N PRO A 373 4.49 0.82 52.76
CA PRO A 373 5.53 1.65 53.35
C PRO A 373 6.91 0.98 53.26
N VAL A 374 7.94 1.78 53.02
CA VAL A 374 9.34 1.39 53.14
C VAL A 374 9.86 1.80 54.51
N LEU A 375 10.53 0.88 55.19
CA LEU A 375 11.19 1.15 56.47
C LEU A 375 12.57 1.79 56.20
N VAL A 376 12.77 3.05 56.57
CA VAL A 376 14.01 3.79 56.34
C VAL A 376 14.69 4.13 57.66
N TYR A 377 16.01 3.93 57.74
CA TYR A 377 16.81 4.21 58.92
C TYR A 377 17.64 5.49 58.80
N TYR A 378 17.60 6.34 59.83
CA TYR A 378 18.36 7.58 59.89
C TYR A 378 19.55 7.51 60.86
N ASN A 379 20.46 8.49 60.73
CA ASN A 379 21.68 8.58 61.56
C ASN A 379 21.39 8.95 63.03
N GLU A 380 20.21 9.48 63.33
CA GLU A 380 19.87 9.90 64.69
C GLU A 380 19.60 8.68 65.58
N MET A 381 20.50 8.41 66.52
CA MET A 381 20.22 7.46 67.58
C MET A 381 19.34 8.13 68.64
N LYS A 382 18.06 7.77 68.70
CA LYS A 382 17.20 8.09 69.86
C LYS A 382 17.28 6.90 70.82
N ASN A 383 17.78 7.12 72.04
CA ASN A 383 17.89 6.10 73.11
C ASN A 383 18.70 4.84 72.76
N GLY A 384 19.75 4.97 71.94
CA GLY A 384 20.59 3.82 71.54
C GLY A 384 19.99 2.92 70.46
N THR A 385 18.81 3.26 69.94
CA THR A 385 18.20 2.64 68.75
C THR A 385 18.23 3.63 67.58
N ALA A 386 18.62 3.15 66.39
CA ALA A 386 18.53 3.95 65.17
C ALA A 386 17.07 4.36 64.94
N SER A 387 16.80 5.66 64.80
CA SER A 387 15.45 6.12 64.46
C SER A 387 15.07 5.61 63.07
N ASN A 388 13.89 5.04 62.95
CA ASN A 388 13.31 4.62 61.69
C ASN A 388 11.97 5.32 61.46
N ASP A 389 11.62 5.50 60.18
CA ASP A 389 10.29 5.94 59.78
C ASP A 389 9.77 5.05 58.65
N TYR A 390 8.45 5.01 58.53
CA TYR A 390 7.75 4.42 57.40
C TYR A 390 7.49 5.50 56.36
N ILE A 391 8.10 5.35 55.18
CA ILE A 391 7.99 6.31 54.08
C ILE A 391 7.31 5.61 52.91
N HIS A 392 6.36 6.30 52.29
CA HIS A 392 5.68 5.84 51.10
C HIS A 392 6.38 6.44 49.88
N TYR A 393 6.78 5.58 48.95
CA TYR A 393 7.43 5.99 47.71
C TYR A 393 6.61 5.52 46.51
N ASN A 394 6.60 6.30 45.44
CA ASN A 394 6.29 5.74 44.12
C ASN A 394 7.53 5.02 43.55
N GLY A 395 7.38 4.30 42.44
CA GLY A 395 8.48 3.52 41.87
C GLY A 395 9.70 4.35 41.44
N TYR A 396 9.50 5.59 40.98
CA TYR A 396 10.60 6.49 40.61
C TYR A 396 11.39 6.96 41.83
N GLU A 397 10.68 7.41 42.87
CA GLU A 397 11.29 7.83 44.13
C GLU A 397 12.03 6.68 44.80
N LEU A 398 11.39 5.50 44.88
CA LEU A 398 12.00 4.31 45.45
C LEU A 398 13.29 3.94 44.72
N MET A 399 13.25 3.90 43.38
CA MET A 399 14.43 3.55 42.59
C MET A 399 15.58 4.56 42.81
N SER A 400 15.25 5.84 42.91
CA SER A 400 16.23 6.90 43.19
C SER A 400 16.90 6.73 44.55
N GLU A 401 16.11 6.39 45.58
CA GLU A 401 16.61 6.13 46.93
C GLU A 401 17.44 4.85 47.01
N ILE A 402 17.01 3.76 46.37
CA ILE A 402 17.80 2.52 46.28
C ILE A 402 19.16 2.78 45.64
N ILE A 403 19.20 3.57 44.56
CA ILE A 403 20.45 3.98 43.90
C ILE A 403 21.34 4.76 44.87
N LEU A 404 20.77 5.71 45.61
CA LEU A 404 21.50 6.50 46.60
C LEU A 404 22.10 5.60 47.69
N TRP A 405 21.30 4.72 48.29
CA TRP A 405 21.76 3.80 49.35
C TRP A 405 22.84 2.84 48.82
N ALA A 406 22.68 2.33 47.59
CA ALA A 406 23.67 1.47 46.95
C ALA A 406 24.99 2.19 46.67
N LYS A 407 24.94 3.46 46.23
CA LYS A 407 26.14 4.29 46.02
C LYS A 407 26.91 4.48 47.32
N GLU A 408 26.23 4.72 48.42
CA GLU A 408 26.84 4.85 49.75
C GLU A 408 27.50 3.55 50.23
N LEU A 409 26.84 2.41 50.00
CA LEU A 409 27.43 1.08 50.25
C LEU A 409 28.68 0.84 49.41
N TYR A 410 28.64 1.18 48.13
CA TYR A 410 29.77 1.01 47.24
C TYR A 410 30.94 1.94 47.62
N ASN A 411 30.67 3.20 47.95
CA ASN A 411 31.71 4.20 48.20
C ASN A 411 32.50 3.96 49.49
N THR A 412 31.98 3.13 50.41
CA THR A 412 32.71 2.76 51.62
C THR A 412 33.70 1.63 51.32
N PRO A 413 35.03 1.82 51.48
CA PRO A 413 36.02 0.78 51.19
C PRO A 413 35.83 -0.46 52.07
N THR A 414 36.04 -1.64 51.48
CA THR A 414 35.89 -2.94 52.16
C THR A 414 36.80 -3.04 53.39
N GLU A 415 38.02 -2.51 53.34
CA GLU A 415 38.96 -2.47 54.46
C GLU A 415 38.41 -1.65 55.63
N GLN A 416 37.74 -0.54 55.33
CA GLN A 416 37.13 0.31 56.35
C GLN A 416 35.93 -0.39 57.00
N LEU A 417 35.14 -1.13 56.23
CA LEU A 417 34.02 -1.91 56.77
C LEU A 417 34.50 -3.03 57.70
N ILE A 418 35.56 -3.75 57.32
CA ILE A 418 36.19 -4.76 58.17
C ILE A 418 36.76 -4.11 59.45
N LEU A 419 37.40 -2.94 59.34
CA LEU A 419 37.90 -2.21 60.51
C LEU A 419 36.76 -1.77 61.45
N ASN A 420 35.64 -1.32 60.89
CA ASN A 420 34.46 -0.95 61.67
C ASN A 420 33.90 -2.17 62.44
N GLU A 421 33.80 -3.33 61.78
CA GLU A 421 33.37 -4.58 62.42
C GLU A 421 34.29 -4.94 63.59
N LYS A 422 35.61 -4.90 63.38
CA LYS A 422 36.64 -5.17 64.41
C LYS A 422 36.58 -4.22 65.60
N THR A 423 36.15 -2.97 65.37
CA THR A 423 36.02 -1.95 66.42
C THR A 423 34.65 -2.00 67.12
N GLY A 424 33.81 -3.00 66.82
CA GLY A 424 32.53 -3.24 67.46
C GLY A 424 31.34 -2.55 66.81
N LYS A 425 31.52 -1.88 65.67
CA LYS A 425 30.42 -1.33 64.86
C LYS A 425 29.94 -2.39 63.88
N LYS A 426 28.91 -3.16 64.26
CA LYS A 426 28.43 -4.28 63.44
C LYS A 426 27.93 -3.79 62.08
N ILE A 427 28.29 -4.49 61.02
CA ILE A 427 27.97 -4.14 59.64
C ILE A 427 26.45 -4.10 59.41
N PHE A 428 25.71 -5.01 60.04
CA PHE A 428 24.25 -5.06 59.98
C PHE A 428 23.55 -4.00 60.85
N ASP A 429 24.29 -3.25 61.68
CA ASP A 429 23.78 -2.03 62.34
C ASP A 429 23.84 -0.80 61.43
N ASN A 430 24.60 -0.85 60.32
CA ASN A 430 24.68 0.25 59.38
C ASN A 430 23.30 0.52 58.76
N ARG A 431 22.87 1.78 58.77
CA ARG A 431 21.53 2.19 58.30
C ARG A 431 21.20 1.74 56.89
N TYR A 432 22.16 1.72 55.98
CA TYR A 432 21.93 1.38 54.57
C TYR A 432 21.75 -0.14 54.41
N TYR A 433 22.61 -0.93 55.04
CA TYR A 433 22.44 -2.38 55.11
C TYR A 433 21.10 -2.74 55.75
N ARG A 434 20.75 -2.06 56.85
CA ARG A 434 19.51 -2.32 57.58
C ARG A 434 18.27 -1.91 56.79
N THR A 435 18.30 -0.77 56.11
CA THR A 435 17.21 -0.33 55.21
C THR A 435 17.02 -1.34 54.08
N LEU A 436 18.09 -1.83 53.45
CA LEU A 436 17.96 -2.83 52.40
C LEU A 436 17.49 -4.19 52.93
N SER A 437 17.99 -4.59 54.10
CA SER A 437 17.72 -5.91 54.71
C SER A 437 16.32 -6.03 55.30
N ASP A 438 15.87 -5.05 56.07
CA ASP A 438 14.59 -5.16 56.80
C ASP A 438 13.38 -5.05 55.86
N ASN A 439 13.56 -4.44 54.68
CA ASN A 439 12.53 -4.41 53.64
C ASN A 439 12.42 -5.72 52.83
N ILE A 440 13.34 -6.68 53.01
CA ILE A 440 13.23 -8.05 52.44
C ILE A 440 12.06 -8.80 53.07
N VAL A 441 11.94 -8.73 54.40
CA VAL A 441 11.03 -9.58 55.20
C VAL A 441 9.58 -9.41 54.76
N ASN A 442 9.19 -8.15 54.54
CA ASN A 442 7.84 -7.79 54.11
C ASN A 442 7.72 -7.63 52.59
N GLN A 443 8.77 -7.94 51.83
CA GLN A 443 8.80 -7.77 50.37
C GLN A 443 8.40 -6.35 49.91
N ASN A 444 8.69 -5.32 50.72
CA ASN A 444 8.19 -3.97 50.50
C ASN A 444 8.64 -3.40 49.15
N PHE A 445 9.92 -3.57 48.83
CA PHE A 445 10.46 -3.11 47.55
C PHE A 445 9.79 -3.80 46.37
N LYS A 446 9.66 -5.13 46.46
CA LYS A 446 9.01 -5.96 45.44
C LYS A 446 7.57 -5.52 45.20
N PHE A 447 6.77 -5.31 46.24
CA PHE A 447 5.40 -4.85 46.08
C PHE A 447 5.30 -3.49 45.40
N ILE A 448 6.18 -2.54 45.75
CA ILE A 448 6.19 -1.20 45.12
C ILE A 448 6.62 -1.30 43.65
N THR A 449 7.64 -2.12 43.34
CA THR A 449 8.12 -2.29 41.98
C THR A 449 7.16 -3.08 41.11
N GLU A 450 6.47 -4.09 41.65
CA GLU A 450 5.35 -4.81 41.01
C GLU A 450 4.17 -3.87 40.75
N GLU A 451 3.72 -3.11 41.75
CA GLU A 451 2.63 -2.13 41.59
C GLU A 451 2.97 -1.09 40.50
N THR A 452 4.21 -0.58 40.52
CA THR A 452 4.69 0.35 39.50
C THR A 452 4.68 -0.30 38.12
N PHE A 453 5.16 -1.53 38.01
CA PHE A 453 5.19 -2.28 36.77
C PHE A 453 3.76 -2.52 36.23
N GLU A 454 2.82 -2.93 37.08
CA GLU A 454 1.42 -3.12 36.73
C GLU A 454 0.75 -1.83 36.25
N LYS A 455 1.01 -0.70 36.91
CA LYS A 455 0.53 0.63 36.47
C LYS A 455 1.08 0.99 35.09
N ILE A 456 2.38 0.80 34.85
CA ILE A 456 3.00 1.06 33.55
C ILE A 456 2.38 0.18 32.46
N TYR A 457 2.18 -1.11 32.75
CA TYR A 457 1.57 -2.06 31.83
C TYR A 457 0.10 -1.72 31.55
N ALA A 458 -0.70 -1.44 32.57
CA ALA A 458 -2.10 -1.04 32.43
C ALA A 458 -2.25 0.26 31.62
N ASN A 459 -1.41 1.27 31.90
CA ASN A 459 -1.36 2.52 31.14
C ASN A 459 -0.98 2.28 29.66
N SER A 460 -0.01 1.38 29.41
CA SER A 460 0.38 0.97 28.06
C SER A 460 -0.79 0.32 27.30
N ILE A 461 -1.47 -0.65 27.91
CA ILE A 461 -2.65 -1.31 27.32
C ILE A 461 -3.78 -0.32 27.08
N ALA A 462 -4.11 0.53 28.06
CA ALA A 462 -5.17 1.52 27.93
C ALA A 462 -4.90 2.50 26.77
N ASN A 463 -3.65 2.96 26.64
CA ASN A 463 -3.22 3.80 25.53
C ASN A 463 -3.28 3.07 24.17
N GLN A 464 -2.95 1.78 24.13
CA GLN A 464 -3.08 0.98 22.91
C GLN A 464 -4.55 0.69 22.55
N ASN A 465 -5.41 0.48 23.54
CA ASN A 465 -6.84 0.27 23.35
C ASN A 465 -7.53 1.54 22.83
N SER A 466 -7.21 2.70 23.39
CA SER A 466 -7.76 3.98 22.91
C SER A 466 -7.34 4.27 21.47
N LYS A 467 -6.07 3.99 21.11
CA LYS A 467 -5.60 4.13 19.72
C LYS A 467 -6.24 3.14 18.76
N MET A 468 -6.44 1.89 19.18
CA MET A 468 -7.18 0.91 18.36
C MET A 468 -8.64 1.31 18.14
N LEU A 469 -9.29 1.87 19.16
CA LEU A 469 -10.64 2.39 19.04
C LEU A 469 -10.73 3.51 17.99
N ILE A 470 -9.72 4.37 17.91
CA ILE A 470 -9.63 5.39 16.84
C ILE A 470 -9.53 4.74 15.46
N ILE A 471 -8.73 3.68 15.30
CA ILE A 471 -8.65 2.91 14.03
C ILE A 471 -10.04 2.36 13.66
N TYR A 472 -10.75 1.74 14.61
CA TYR A 472 -12.11 1.22 14.35
C TYR A 472 -13.10 2.31 13.95
N ILE A 473 -13.09 3.47 14.62
CA ILE A 473 -13.92 4.61 14.24
C ILE A 473 -13.62 5.07 12.82
N LEU A 474 -12.34 5.20 12.47
CA LEU A 474 -11.93 5.60 11.12
C LEU A 474 -12.35 4.56 10.07
N THR A 475 -12.26 3.26 10.37
CA THR A 475 -12.75 2.17 9.51
C THR A 475 -14.26 2.27 9.28
N ILE A 476 -15.05 2.52 10.33
CA ILE A 476 -16.51 2.67 10.22
C ILE A 476 -16.85 3.90 9.38
N ILE A 477 -16.20 5.04 9.60
CA ILE A 477 -16.39 6.25 8.79
C ILE A 477 -16.07 5.96 7.32
N PHE A 478 -14.96 5.28 7.04
CA PHE A 478 -14.59 4.90 5.68
C PHE A 478 -15.67 4.01 5.02
N ALA A 479 -16.18 3.01 5.74
CA ALA A 479 -17.25 2.14 5.25
C ALA A 479 -18.55 2.91 4.96
N VAL A 480 -18.94 3.85 5.85
CA VAL A 480 -20.09 4.73 5.65
C VAL A 480 -19.90 5.62 4.42
N MET A 481 -18.71 6.19 4.23
CA MET A 481 -18.41 7.01 3.05
C MET A 481 -18.43 6.21 1.75
N SER A 482 -17.91 4.98 1.77
CA SER A 482 -17.96 4.05 0.65
C SER A 482 -19.42 3.71 0.27
N LEU A 483 -20.28 3.50 1.27
CA LEU A 483 -21.71 3.28 1.07
C LEU A 483 -22.41 4.55 0.56
N ALA A 484 -22.07 5.73 1.08
CA ALA A 484 -22.58 7.02 0.63
C ALA A 484 -22.20 7.32 -0.84
N LEU A 485 -20.99 6.96 -1.27
CA LEU A 485 -20.56 7.06 -2.67
C LEU A 485 -21.50 6.30 -3.60
N ASN A 486 -21.92 5.11 -3.19
CA ASN A 486 -22.85 4.30 -3.97
C ASN A 486 -24.29 4.86 -3.92
N LEU A 487 -24.80 5.20 -2.73
CA LEU A 487 -26.18 5.66 -2.55
C LEU A 487 -26.46 7.06 -3.08
N LEU A 488 -25.53 8.00 -2.92
CA LEU A 488 -25.71 9.41 -3.30
C LEU A 488 -25.08 9.74 -4.65
N GLY A 489 -24.12 8.94 -5.11
CA GLY A 489 -23.38 9.18 -6.34
C GLY A 489 -23.78 8.23 -7.47
N ILE A 490 -23.29 6.99 -7.42
CA ILE A 490 -23.36 6.06 -8.56
C ILE A 490 -24.78 5.61 -8.87
N THR A 491 -25.55 5.23 -7.83
CA THR A 491 -26.91 4.71 -8.00
C THR A 491 -27.87 5.78 -8.56
N PRO A 492 -27.89 7.03 -8.04
CA PRO A 492 -28.71 8.08 -8.61
C PRO A 492 -28.39 8.37 -10.08
N ILE A 493 -27.10 8.46 -10.44
CA ILE A 493 -26.72 8.68 -11.86
C ILE A 493 -27.28 7.58 -12.76
N GLN A 494 -27.11 6.33 -12.38
CA GLN A 494 -27.61 5.20 -13.18
C GLN A 494 -29.14 5.21 -13.26
N ARG A 495 -29.81 5.52 -12.15
CA ARG A 495 -31.27 5.61 -12.09
C ARG A 495 -31.80 6.74 -12.97
N ASP A 496 -31.18 7.92 -12.92
CA ASP A 496 -31.60 9.09 -13.69
C ASP A 496 -31.45 8.86 -15.19
N VAL A 497 -30.32 8.29 -15.63
CA VAL A 497 -30.09 7.92 -17.03
C VAL A 497 -31.11 6.87 -17.48
N ASN A 498 -31.35 5.83 -16.68
CA ASN A 498 -32.30 4.77 -17.03
C ASN A 498 -33.75 5.25 -17.06
N ASN A 499 -34.11 6.14 -16.13
CA ASN A 499 -35.42 6.78 -16.13
C ASN A 499 -35.60 7.66 -17.38
N LEU A 500 -34.57 8.42 -17.76
CA LEU A 500 -34.59 9.24 -18.97
C LEU A 500 -34.78 8.38 -20.22
N ILE A 501 -34.00 7.32 -20.36
CA ILE A 501 -34.12 6.33 -21.46
C ILE A 501 -35.54 5.78 -21.53
N ASN A 502 -36.09 5.34 -20.40
CA ASN A 502 -37.43 4.76 -20.33
C ASN A 502 -38.51 5.79 -20.68
N ASN A 503 -38.39 7.02 -20.20
CA ASN A 503 -39.37 8.07 -20.46
C ASN A 503 -39.35 8.52 -21.92
N ILE A 504 -38.18 8.66 -22.54
CA ILE A 504 -38.06 8.98 -23.98
C ILE A 504 -38.59 7.84 -24.84
N THR A 505 -38.30 6.59 -24.47
CA THR A 505 -38.89 5.43 -25.14
C THR A 505 -40.42 5.44 -25.04
N LYS A 506 -40.98 5.86 -23.90
CA LYS A 506 -42.44 6.05 -23.76
C LYS A 506 -42.96 7.16 -24.66
N LEU A 507 -42.23 8.26 -24.81
CA LEU A 507 -42.60 9.35 -25.73
C LEU A 507 -42.63 8.89 -27.19
N PHE A 508 -41.66 8.10 -27.62
CA PHE A 508 -41.64 7.54 -28.98
C PHE A 508 -42.82 6.61 -29.28
N ASN A 509 -43.51 6.08 -28.27
CA ASN A 509 -44.74 5.31 -28.48
C ASN A 509 -45.94 6.15 -28.95
N TYR A 510 -45.90 7.46 -28.77
CA TYR A 510 -46.96 8.36 -29.24
C TYR A 510 -46.79 8.74 -30.73
N ILE A 511 -45.66 8.40 -31.34
CA ILE A 511 -45.42 8.63 -32.76
C ILE A 511 -46.32 7.67 -33.56
N PRO A 512 -47.13 8.18 -34.53
CA PRO A 512 -47.93 7.32 -35.39
C PRO A 512 -47.08 6.28 -36.12
N ARG A 513 -47.57 5.04 -36.21
CA ARG A 513 -46.83 3.96 -36.89
C ARG A 513 -46.53 4.26 -38.36
N GLY A 514 -47.38 5.06 -39.02
CA GLY A 514 -47.12 5.56 -40.37
C GLY A 514 -45.85 6.40 -40.41
N SER A 515 -45.77 7.41 -39.55
CA SER A 515 -44.59 8.29 -39.41
C SER A 515 -43.30 7.53 -39.04
N LEU A 516 -43.39 6.48 -38.20
CA LEU A 516 -42.24 5.61 -37.93
C LEU A 516 -41.80 4.79 -39.15
N LYS A 517 -42.74 4.33 -39.99
CA LYS A 517 -42.41 3.67 -41.25
C LYS A 517 -41.75 4.64 -42.23
N ASP A 518 -42.19 5.89 -42.27
CA ASP A 518 -41.61 6.92 -43.12
C ASP A 518 -40.17 7.27 -42.70
N ILE A 519 -39.88 7.30 -41.40
CA ILE A 519 -38.51 7.45 -40.88
C ILE A 519 -37.64 6.24 -41.29
N VAL A 520 -38.16 5.03 -41.14
CA VAL A 520 -37.44 3.80 -41.51
C VAL A 520 -37.18 3.74 -43.02
N SER A 521 -38.17 4.08 -43.85
CA SER A 521 -38.01 4.09 -45.30
C SER A 521 -37.00 5.13 -45.75
N LYS A 522 -36.96 6.31 -45.11
CA LYS A 522 -35.93 7.32 -45.40
C LYS A 522 -34.51 6.78 -45.17
N TYR A 523 -34.29 6.03 -44.08
CA TYR A 523 -32.99 5.39 -43.86
C TYR A 523 -32.70 4.27 -44.87
N ASP A 524 -33.71 3.53 -45.32
CA ASP A 524 -33.57 2.55 -46.41
C ASP A 524 -33.16 3.21 -47.73
N ASP A 525 -33.82 4.31 -48.09
CA ASP A 525 -33.50 5.08 -49.29
C ASP A 525 -32.08 5.70 -49.22
N SER A 526 -31.67 6.22 -48.05
CA SER A 526 -30.31 6.74 -47.82
C SER A 526 -29.25 5.62 -47.91
N ILE A 527 -29.50 4.45 -47.30
CA ILE A 527 -28.59 3.29 -47.41
C ILE A 527 -28.48 2.84 -48.86
N GLU A 528 -29.62 2.69 -49.57
CA GLU A 528 -29.65 2.26 -50.96
C GLU A 528 -28.93 3.25 -51.89
N SER A 529 -29.17 4.55 -51.73
CA SER A 529 -28.52 5.61 -52.52
C SER A 529 -27.01 5.63 -52.33
N ILE A 530 -26.49 5.58 -51.09
CA ILE A 530 -25.06 5.55 -50.80
C ILE A 530 -24.42 4.27 -51.35
N THR A 531 -25.09 3.13 -51.20
CA THR A 531 -24.62 1.83 -51.69
C THR A 531 -24.53 1.80 -53.21
N GLN A 532 -25.53 2.36 -53.92
CA GLN A 532 -25.58 2.43 -55.38
C GLN A 532 -24.61 3.46 -55.96
N LEU A 533 -24.47 4.63 -55.34
CA LEU A 533 -23.60 5.71 -55.83
C LEU A 533 -22.12 5.36 -55.75
N TYR A 534 -21.71 4.56 -54.75
CA TYR A 534 -20.30 4.24 -54.49
C TYR A 534 -19.93 2.77 -54.72
N ASP A 535 -20.86 1.97 -55.26
CA ASP A 535 -20.69 0.53 -55.59
C ASP A 535 -20.10 -0.29 -54.43
N ILE A 536 -20.57 -0.02 -53.21
CA ILE A 536 -20.11 -0.70 -52.00
C ILE A 536 -21.00 -1.92 -51.75
N ASN A 537 -20.41 -3.12 -51.77
CA ASN A 537 -21.14 -4.32 -51.38
C ASN A 537 -21.27 -4.40 -49.84
N PHE A 538 -22.25 -3.68 -49.28
CA PHE A 538 -22.53 -3.69 -47.84
C PHE A 538 -23.04 -5.06 -47.39
N ASN A 539 -22.12 -5.90 -46.93
CA ASN A 539 -22.44 -7.27 -46.56
C ASN A 539 -23.07 -7.32 -45.16
N TYR A 540 -24.40 -7.41 -45.11
CA TYR A 540 -25.19 -7.63 -43.89
C TYR A 540 -24.68 -8.82 -43.04
N LYS A 541 -23.97 -9.81 -43.59
CA LYS A 541 -23.44 -10.95 -42.79
C LYS A 541 -22.29 -10.59 -41.84
N LYS A 542 -21.61 -9.44 -42.01
CA LYS A 542 -20.67 -8.93 -40.98
C LYS A 542 -21.39 -8.46 -39.69
N GLU A 543 -22.72 -8.34 -39.70
CA GLU A 543 -23.56 -7.97 -38.53
C GLU A 543 -23.42 -8.90 -37.33
N GLY A 544 -22.94 -10.15 -37.50
CA GLY A 544 -22.72 -11.07 -36.38
C GLY A 544 -21.76 -10.58 -35.30
N ARG A 545 -21.02 -9.48 -35.54
CA ARG A 545 -20.19 -8.81 -34.52
C ARG A 545 -20.97 -7.81 -33.64
N ILE A 546 -22.13 -7.33 -34.08
CA ILE A 546 -22.93 -6.31 -33.38
C ILE A 546 -24.10 -7.01 -32.66
N ASN A 547 -23.77 -7.89 -31.71
CA ASN A 547 -24.77 -8.54 -30.85
C ASN A 547 -25.36 -7.52 -29.85
N ILE A 548 -26.25 -6.63 -30.31
CA ILE A 548 -27.09 -5.80 -29.42
C ILE A 548 -28.16 -6.68 -28.74
N GLU A 549 -28.44 -7.86 -29.31
CA GLU A 549 -29.58 -8.72 -28.93
C GLU A 549 -29.33 -9.73 -27.80
N ASP A 550 -28.09 -9.98 -27.37
CA ASP A 550 -27.84 -10.86 -26.22
C ASP A 550 -26.74 -10.35 -25.31
N ASN A 551 -27.15 -9.80 -24.17
CA ASN A 551 -26.26 -9.75 -23.01
C ASN A 551 -26.36 -11.08 -22.29
N THR A 552 -25.25 -11.82 -22.23
CA THR A 552 -25.09 -12.91 -21.26
C THR A 552 -25.54 -12.43 -19.88
N LEU A 553 -26.18 -13.31 -19.11
CA LEU A 553 -26.77 -13.00 -17.80
C LEU A 553 -25.74 -12.30 -16.87
N SER A 554 -24.48 -12.67 -16.98
CA SER A 554 -23.31 -12.03 -16.34
C SER A 554 -23.13 -10.53 -16.68
N ARG A 555 -23.32 -10.12 -17.95
CA ARG A 555 -23.21 -8.70 -18.35
C ARG A 555 -24.36 -7.84 -17.82
N ARG A 556 -25.57 -8.41 -17.70
CA ARG A 556 -26.72 -7.70 -17.08
C ARG A 556 -26.52 -7.53 -15.57
N LEU A 557 -26.02 -8.56 -14.90
CA LEU A 557 -25.70 -8.52 -13.48
C LEU A 557 -24.58 -7.51 -13.21
N THR A 558 -23.45 -7.60 -13.90
CA THR A 558 -22.30 -6.69 -13.69
C THR A 558 -22.67 -5.22 -13.82
N LYS A 559 -23.53 -4.82 -14.77
CA LYS A 559 -24.02 -3.44 -14.90
C LYS A 559 -24.86 -2.97 -13.70
N LYS A 560 -25.82 -3.78 -13.25
CA LYS A 560 -26.65 -3.48 -12.07
C LYS A 560 -25.85 -3.48 -10.77
N PHE A 561 -24.79 -4.30 -10.72
CA PHE A 561 -23.93 -4.44 -9.54
C PHE A 561 -22.68 -3.56 -9.56
N LYS A 562 -22.45 -2.70 -10.56
CA LYS A 562 -21.24 -1.85 -10.65
C LYS A 562 -20.97 -1.06 -9.37
N GLY A 563 -21.99 -0.40 -8.82
CA GLY A 563 -21.85 0.37 -7.57
C GLY A 563 -21.54 -0.51 -6.36
N TYR A 564 -22.14 -1.70 -6.30
CA TYR A 564 -21.85 -2.68 -5.25
C TYR A 564 -20.45 -3.27 -5.36
N ILE A 565 -19.95 -3.52 -6.57
CA ILE A 565 -18.58 -3.98 -6.81
C ILE A 565 -17.58 -2.92 -6.34
N ILE A 566 -17.81 -1.64 -6.67
CA ILE A 566 -16.98 -0.53 -6.18
C ILE A 566 -16.96 -0.50 -4.64
N ASN A 567 -18.14 -0.57 -4.01
CA ASN A 567 -18.24 -0.56 -2.55
C ASN A 567 -17.53 -1.78 -1.92
N LEU A 568 -17.68 -2.97 -2.53
CA LEU A 568 -16.99 -4.18 -2.08
C LEU A 568 -15.47 -4.05 -2.17
N ILE A 569 -14.94 -3.49 -3.28
CA ILE A 569 -13.51 -3.25 -3.45
C ILE A 569 -12.99 -2.29 -2.38
N LEU A 570 -13.73 -1.22 -2.09
CA LEU A 570 -13.36 -0.24 -1.05
C LEU A 570 -13.40 -0.86 0.35
N ILE A 571 -14.42 -1.65 0.67
CA ILE A 571 -14.53 -2.35 1.96
C ILE A 571 -13.40 -3.37 2.13
N ILE A 572 -13.11 -4.16 1.09
CA ILE A 572 -11.98 -5.10 1.12
C ILE A 572 -10.68 -4.34 1.35
N SER A 573 -10.50 -3.20 0.69
CA SER A 573 -9.28 -2.41 0.83
C SER A 573 -9.04 -1.92 2.25
N ILE A 574 -10.06 -1.40 2.94
CA ILE A 574 -9.88 -0.97 4.33
C ILE A 574 -9.65 -2.16 5.27
N LEU A 575 -10.30 -3.30 5.03
CA LEU A 575 -10.10 -4.50 5.85
C LEU A 575 -8.69 -5.08 5.72
N LEU A 576 -8.06 -4.98 4.53
CA LEU A 576 -6.69 -5.43 4.31
C LEU A 576 -5.66 -4.68 5.18
N ILE A 577 -5.88 -3.39 5.45
CA ILE A 577 -5.02 -2.61 6.35
C ILE A 577 -5.27 -2.94 7.82
N VAL A 578 -6.54 -3.04 8.21
CA VAL A 578 -6.92 -3.11 9.63
C VAL A 578 -6.73 -4.52 10.20
N LEU A 579 -7.07 -5.55 9.43
CA LEU A 579 -7.06 -6.94 9.92
C LEU A 579 -5.69 -7.41 10.42
N PRO A 580 -4.56 -7.17 9.71
CA PRO A 580 -3.23 -7.53 10.22
C PRO A 580 -2.90 -6.85 11.54
N ILE A 581 -3.30 -5.58 11.72
CA ILE A 581 -3.03 -4.83 12.95
C ILE A 581 -3.80 -5.45 14.13
N VAL A 582 -5.07 -5.79 13.93
CA VAL A 582 -5.91 -6.42 14.96
C VAL A 582 -5.36 -7.78 15.36
N ILE A 583 -5.06 -8.65 14.38
CA ILE A 583 -4.52 -9.99 14.64
C ILE A 583 -3.19 -9.91 15.37
N LYS A 584 -2.28 -9.04 14.91
CA LYS A 584 -0.95 -8.91 15.50
C LYS A 584 -0.98 -8.29 16.88
N LYS A 585 -1.86 -7.32 17.14
CA LYS A 585 -2.05 -6.77 18.48
C LYS A 585 -2.48 -7.85 19.47
N SER A 586 -3.52 -8.62 19.16
CA SER A 586 -4.00 -9.68 20.06
C SER A 586 -2.88 -10.66 20.40
N TYR A 587 -2.10 -11.06 19.39
CA TYR A 587 -0.93 -11.92 19.58
C TYR A 587 0.11 -11.29 20.52
N LEU A 588 0.40 -9.99 20.37
CA LEU A 588 1.37 -9.28 21.21
C LEU A 588 0.91 -9.17 22.66
N ASP A 589 -0.37 -8.88 22.89
CA ASP A 589 -0.95 -8.76 24.22
C ASP A 589 -0.78 -10.10 25.00
N ASP A 590 -1.10 -11.23 24.37
CA ASP A 590 -0.94 -12.57 24.96
C ASP A 590 0.54 -12.91 25.25
N HIS A 591 1.46 -12.52 24.36
CA HIS A 591 2.89 -12.82 24.55
C HIS A 591 3.56 -11.97 25.62
N VAL A 592 3.12 -10.72 25.80
CA VAL A 592 3.71 -9.85 26.81
C VAL A 592 3.49 -10.43 28.20
N GLU A 593 2.28 -10.90 28.53
CA GLU A 593 2.04 -11.53 29.84
C GLU A 593 2.96 -12.71 30.08
N TYR A 594 3.07 -13.63 29.11
CA TYR A 594 3.96 -14.78 29.21
C TYR A 594 5.43 -14.39 29.43
N ILE A 595 5.90 -13.35 28.72
CA ILE A 595 7.26 -12.83 28.84
C ILE A 595 7.52 -12.28 30.24
N LEU A 596 6.56 -11.58 30.83
CA LEU A 596 6.65 -11.02 32.17
C LEU A 596 6.72 -12.11 33.23
N ARG A 597 5.83 -13.10 33.16
CA ARG A 597 5.88 -14.29 34.03
C ARG A 597 7.19 -15.07 33.88
N SER A 598 7.74 -15.10 32.67
CA SER A 598 9.07 -15.68 32.44
C SER A 598 10.19 -14.88 33.10
N ALA A 599 10.08 -13.55 33.19
CA ALA A 599 11.06 -12.69 33.83
C ALA A 599 11.06 -12.84 35.35
N GLU A 600 9.88 -13.00 35.97
CA GLU A 600 9.71 -13.26 37.41
C GLU A 600 10.50 -14.49 37.87
N ARG A 601 10.73 -15.49 37.02
CA ARG A 601 11.59 -16.64 37.35
C ARG A 601 13.01 -16.24 37.75
N LYS A 602 13.56 -15.15 37.19
CA LYS A 602 14.90 -14.67 37.56
C LYS A 602 14.92 -14.16 38.98
N GLU A 603 13.90 -13.41 39.33
CA GLU A 603 13.66 -12.90 40.69
C GLU A 603 13.53 -14.08 41.66
N MET A 604 12.65 -15.04 41.36
CA MET A 604 12.46 -16.23 42.20
C MET A 604 13.75 -17.04 42.42
N ILE A 605 14.65 -17.14 41.43
CA ILE A 605 15.95 -17.80 41.61
C ILE A 605 16.84 -17.04 42.61
N ILE A 606 16.80 -15.71 42.62
CA ILE A 606 17.51 -14.88 43.61
C ILE A 606 16.88 -15.07 45.00
N ASP A 607 15.55 -15.03 45.08
CA ASP A 607 14.78 -15.22 46.31
C ASP A 607 15.04 -16.60 46.93
N LEU A 608 15.02 -17.67 46.13
CA LEU A 608 15.35 -19.02 46.61
C LEU A 608 16.74 -19.05 47.25
N ASN A 609 17.74 -18.41 46.65
CA ASN A 609 19.07 -18.37 47.22
C ASN A 609 19.14 -17.54 48.50
N LEU A 610 18.47 -16.39 48.52
CA LEU A 610 18.42 -15.49 49.67
C LEU A 610 17.71 -16.14 50.85
N TYR A 611 16.51 -16.69 50.66
CA TYR A 611 15.78 -17.33 51.74
C TYR A 611 16.40 -18.66 52.16
N ALA A 612 17.09 -19.38 51.27
CA ALA A 612 17.91 -20.53 51.66
C ALA A 612 19.09 -20.14 52.56
N LEU A 613 19.78 -19.04 52.23
CA LEU A 613 20.83 -18.46 53.07
C LEU A 613 20.29 -18.12 54.46
N GLU A 614 19.18 -17.38 54.53
CA GLU A 614 18.58 -16.94 55.79
C GLU A 614 17.99 -18.12 56.60
N THR A 615 17.48 -19.15 55.93
CA THR A 615 17.04 -20.42 56.56
C THR A 615 18.21 -21.16 57.21
N ILE A 616 19.43 -21.08 56.66
CA ILE A 616 20.58 -21.76 57.27
C ILE A 616 21.18 -20.92 58.41
N ILE A 617 21.22 -19.60 58.22
CA ILE A 617 21.80 -18.66 59.19
C ILE A 617 20.90 -18.47 60.41
N HIS A 618 19.58 -18.51 60.22
CA HIS A 618 18.59 -18.27 61.28
C HIS A 618 18.80 -16.91 61.97
N ASP A 619 18.91 -15.82 61.19
CA ASP A 619 19.07 -14.45 61.74
C ASP A 619 17.77 -13.92 62.37
N THR A 620 17.68 -13.95 63.70
CA THR A 620 16.50 -13.45 64.44
C THR A 620 16.31 -11.94 64.38
N ARG A 621 17.37 -11.21 64.02
CA ARG A 621 17.32 -9.75 64.00
C ARG A 621 16.47 -9.25 62.85
N THR A 622 16.65 -9.86 61.68
CA THR A 622 15.92 -9.53 60.46
C THR A 622 14.64 -10.38 60.38
N PHE A 623 14.75 -11.70 60.59
CA PHE A 623 13.64 -12.63 60.41
C PHE A 623 13.12 -13.12 61.75
N THR A 624 11.80 -13.05 61.94
CA THR A 624 11.18 -13.74 63.06
C THR A 624 11.36 -15.26 62.92
N PRO A 625 11.47 -16.03 64.03
CA PRO A 625 11.60 -17.48 63.94
C PRO A 625 10.55 -18.12 63.02
N GLY A 626 10.98 -18.86 62.00
CA GLY A 626 10.13 -19.52 61.02
C GLY A 626 9.75 -18.69 59.80
N SER A 627 10.01 -17.37 59.76
CA SER A 627 9.61 -16.55 58.60
C SER A 627 10.47 -16.79 57.37
N ALA A 628 11.79 -17.02 57.54
CA ALA A 628 12.68 -17.30 56.41
C ALA A 628 12.30 -18.62 55.71
N GLU A 629 11.93 -19.63 56.48
CA GLU A 629 11.48 -20.94 56.00
C GLU A 629 10.11 -20.83 55.32
N SER A 630 9.20 -20.03 55.90
CA SER A 630 7.90 -19.78 55.28
C SER A 630 8.04 -19.05 53.93
N LEU A 631 8.95 -18.08 53.83
CA LEU A 631 9.25 -17.38 52.59
C LEU A 631 9.93 -18.31 51.58
N LEU A 632 10.86 -19.16 52.03
CA LEU A 632 11.49 -20.18 51.18
C LEU A 632 10.45 -21.17 50.63
N ASP A 633 9.54 -21.67 51.47
CA ASP A 633 8.46 -22.57 51.05
C ASP A 633 7.52 -21.91 50.04
N ASP A 634 7.10 -20.66 50.30
CA ASP A 634 6.28 -19.88 49.37
C ASP A 634 6.95 -19.77 47.99
N VAL A 635 8.22 -19.36 47.96
CA VAL A 635 8.96 -19.18 46.70
C VAL A 635 9.19 -20.51 45.99
N ILE A 636 9.45 -21.61 46.70
CA ILE A 636 9.55 -22.97 46.11
C ILE A 636 8.24 -23.33 45.40
N ASN A 637 7.11 -23.15 46.08
CA ASN A 637 5.79 -23.51 45.56
C ASN A 637 5.40 -22.62 44.36
N ARG A 638 5.65 -21.31 44.46
CA ARG A 638 5.42 -20.35 43.37
C ARG A 638 6.28 -20.66 42.15
N MET A 639 7.58 -20.89 42.32
CA MET A 639 8.49 -21.18 41.22
C MET A 639 8.17 -22.52 40.55
N GLY A 640 7.82 -23.55 41.31
CA GLY A 640 7.39 -24.84 40.75
C GLY A 640 6.08 -24.73 39.95
N THR A 641 5.12 -23.95 40.46
CA THR A 641 3.86 -23.67 39.76
C THR A 641 4.12 -22.87 38.48
N MET A 642 4.93 -21.81 38.57
CA MET A 642 5.31 -20.95 37.44
C MET A 642 6.00 -21.76 36.34
N GLN A 643 6.92 -22.65 36.70
CA GLN A 643 7.58 -23.53 35.73
C GLN A 643 6.59 -24.43 34.99
N THR A 644 5.68 -25.06 35.73
CA THR A 644 4.65 -25.92 35.14
C THR A 644 3.76 -25.14 34.17
N GLN A 645 3.32 -23.94 34.57
CA GLN A 645 2.47 -23.06 33.76
C GLN A 645 3.17 -22.58 32.49
N ILE A 646 4.44 -22.19 32.59
CA ILE A 646 5.25 -21.79 31.43
C ILE A 646 5.42 -22.99 30.48
N TYR A 647 5.73 -24.19 31.00
CA TYR A 647 5.88 -25.38 30.16
C TYR A 647 4.60 -25.79 29.44
N SER A 648 3.45 -25.66 30.10
CA SER A 648 2.16 -26.01 29.51
C SER A 648 1.60 -24.94 28.58
N GLY A 649 2.21 -23.75 28.49
CA GLY A 649 1.67 -22.64 27.71
C GLY A 649 0.43 -22.01 28.35
N ALA A 650 0.30 -22.04 29.69
CA ALA A 650 -0.92 -21.61 30.39
C ALA A 650 -1.24 -20.11 30.18
N PHE A 651 -0.25 -19.29 29.84
CA PHE A 651 -0.41 -17.84 29.60
C PHE A 651 -0.62 -17.51 28.11
N GLY A 652 -1.49 -18.25 27.44
CA GLY A 652 -1.93 -17.95 26.06
C GLY A 652 -0.95 -18.34 24.94
N LEU A 653 0.21 -18.93 25.27
CA LEU A 653 1.21 -19.36 24.29
C LEU A 653 1.21 -20.87 24.08
N GLU A 654 1.82 -21.30 22.97
CA GLU A 654 2.11 -22.72 22.78
C GLU A 654 3.04 -23.26 23.89
N PRO A 655 2.97 -24.55 24.25
CA PRO A 655 3.89 -25.16 25.20
C PRO A 655 5.35 -24.90 24.80
N THR A 656 6.25 -24.71 25.78
CA THR A 656 7.67 -24.42 25.47
C THR A 656 8.36 -25.49 24.61
N LYS A 657 7.82 -26.70 24.58
CA LYS A 657 8.31 -27.82 23.74
C LYS A 657 8.04 -27.61 22.24
N GLU A 658 7.08 -26.75 21.90
CA GLU A 658 6.70 -26.43 20.52
C GLU A 658 7.42 -25.18 20.01
N MET A 659 7.89 -24.33 20.93
CA MET A 659 8.64 -23.10 20.64
C MET A 659 10.06 -23.38 20.12
N ARG A 660 10.19 -23.57 18.82
CA ARG A 660 11.49 -23.85 18.15
C ARG A 660 12.57 -22.79 18.42
N SER A 661 12.18 -21.54 18.65
CA SER A 661 13.10 -20.46 19.01
C SER A 661 13.86 -20.73 20.31
N LEU A 662 13.36 -21.62 21.17
CA LEU A 662 13.92 -21.96 22.47
C LEU A 662 14.63 -23.33 22.51
N ASP A 663 14.66 -24.09 21.41
CA ASP A 663 15.27 -25.43 21.36
C ASP A 663 16.73 -25.45 21.83
N PHE A 664 17.48 -24.37 21.56
CA PHE A 664 18.87 -24.22 21.99
C PHE A 664 19.03 -24.11 23.52
N LEU A 665 17.97 -23.73 24.23
CA LEU A 665 17.94 -23.65 25.70
C LEU A 665 17.27 -24.87 26.34
N LEU A 666 16.22 -25.38 25.71
CA LEU A 666 15.32 -26.36 26.32
C LEU A 666 15.63 -27.81 25.95
N ILE A 667 16.33 -28.05 24.85
CA ILE A 667 16.61 -29.41 24.36
C ILE A 667 18.12 -29.66 24.35
N LYS A 668 18.89 -28.71 23.83
CA LYS A 668 20.33 -28.88 23.64
C LYS A 668 21.11 -28.66 24.93
N TYR A 669 22.08 -29.55 25.17
CA TYR A 669 23.11 -29.31 26.16
C TYR A 669 24.02 -28.20 25.65
N GLY A 670 24.22 -27.16 26.46
CA GLY A 670 25.00 -26.00 26.04
C GLY A 670 25.30 -25.06 27.20
N CYS A 671 26.37 -24.27 27.07
CA CYS A 671 26.75 -23.30 28.09
C CYS A 671 25.72 -22.17 28.19
N ARG A 672 25.25 -21.90 29.41
CA ARG A 672 24.29 -20.81 29.68
C ARG A 672 24.94 -19.43 29.72
N ILE A 673 26.24 -19.35 29.96
CA ILE A 673 27.04 -18.12 29.95
C ILE A 673 27.74 -17.99 28.58
N GLU A 674 29.07 -17.90 28.57
CA GLU A 674 29.92 -17.93 27.38
C GLU A 674 30.63 -19.29 27.32
N GLN A 675 30.75 -19.85 26.12
CA GLN A 675 31.33 -21.18 25.92
C GLN A 675 32.73 -21.31 26.52
N SER A 676 33.57 -20.28 26.36
CA SER A 676 34.92 -20.19 26.93
C SER A 676 34.92 -20.27 28.46
N LYS A 677 33.98 -19.59 29.12
CA LYS A 677 33.83 -19.62 30.58
C LYS A 677 33.41 -21.00 31.07
N CYS A 678 32.60 -21.74 30.30
CA CYS A 678 32.18 -23.10 30.66
C CYS A 678 33.26 -24.17 30.49
N GLU A 679 34.28 -23.92 29.67
CA GLU A 679 35.37 -24.88 29.46
C GLU A 679 36.37 -24.87 30.63
N GLY A 680 36.55 -23.74 31.30
CA GLY A 680 37.44 -23.58 32.45
C GLY A 680 36.78 -23.80 33.82
N ILE A 681 35.58 -24.36 33.89
CA ILE A 681 34.88 -24.56 35.17
C ILE A 681 35.51 -25.70 35.96
N GLU A 682 35.94 -25.39 37.18
CA GLU A 682 36.36 -26.39 38.15
C GLU A 682 35.14 -27.15 38.69
N GLU A 683 35.02 -28.41 38.31
CA GLU A 683 33.92 -29.28 38.76
C GLU A 683 34.11 -29.65 40.24
N ASN A 684 33.00 -29.71 40.98
CA ASN A 684 32.97 -30.23 42.33
C ASN A 684 31.86 -31.28 42.45
N VAL A 685 32.25 -32.54 42.28
CA VAL A 685 31.35 -33.70 42.29
C VAL A 685 30.66 -33.87 43.65
N ASN A 686 31.33 -33.50 44.75
CA ASN A 686 30.80 -33.68 46.11
C ASN A 686 29.54 -32.85 46.37
N ILE A 687 29.40 -31.71 45.69
CA ILE A 687 28.22 -30.84 45.77
C ILE A 687 27.30 -30.98 44.55
N GLY A 688 27.61 -31.88 43.61
CA GLY A 688 26.85 -32.05 42.37
C GLY A 688 27.10 -30.96 41.31
N PHE A 689 28.06 -30.06 41.51
CA PHE A 689 28.41 -29.03 40.54
C PHE A 689 29.31 -29.59 39.44
N THR A 690 28.71 -30.08 38.36
CA THR A 690 29.42 -30.70 37.23
C THR A 690 29.08 -29.98 35.91
N LYS A 691 29.95 -30.09 34.91
CA LYS A 691 29.72 -29.53 33.57
C LYS A 691 28.43 -30.06 32.95
N LYS A 692 28.10 -31.33 33.20
CA LYS A 692 26.85 -31.95 32.73
C LYS A 692 25.62 -31.26 33.30
N VAL A 693 25.62 -30.91 34.58
CA VAL A 693 24.49 -30.24 35.23
C VAL A 693 24.33 -28.82 34.72
N ILE A 694 25.39 -28.01 34.71
CA ILE A 694 25.31 -26.61 34.27
C ILE A 694 25.04 -26.43 32.76
N THR A 695 25.31 -27.46 31.96
CA THR A 695 24.97 -27.49 30.52
C THR A 695 23.64 -28.16 30.23
N SER A 696 22.97 -28.71 31.25
CA SER A 696 21.67 -29.38 31.09
C SER A 696 20.61 -28.41 30.56
N PRO A 697 19.55 -28.92 29.91
CA PRO A 697 18.38 -28.13 29.56
C PRO A 697 17.94 -27.20 30.69
N MET A 698 17.56 -25.97 30.33
CA MET A 698 17.26 -24.92 31.30
C MET A 698 16.27 -25.36 32.39
N ASN A 699 15.29 -26.16 31.97
CA ASN A 699 14.25 -26.69 32.81
C ASN A 699 14.82 -27.62 33.89
N ASN A 700 15.63 -28.59 33.47
CA ASN A 700 16.29 -29.53 34.37
C ASN A 700 17.22 -28.82 35.35
N LEU A 701 17.91 -27.76 34.89
CA LEU A 701 18.78 -26.96 35.75
C LEU A 701 17.99 -26.26 36.86
N ILE A 702 16.83 -25.69 36.53
CA ILE A 702 15.95 -25.06 37.51
C ILE A 702 15.30 -26.09 38.43
N ASP A 703 14.88 -27.24 37.92
CA ASP A 703 14.29 -28.31 38.72
C ASP A 703 15.30 -28.82 39.76
N GLU A 704 16.56 -29.03 39.36
CA GLU A 704 17.65 -29.38 40.30
C GLU A 704 17.86 -28.27 41.35
N TYR A 705 17.80 -26.99 40.93
CA TYR A 705 17.91 -25.85 41.84
C TYR A 705 16.77 -25.81 42.89
N LEU A 706 15.55 -26.16 42.46
CA LEU A 706 14.38 -26.27 43.33
C LEU A 706 14.50 -27.45 44.29
N GLU A 707 14.97 -28.60 43.84
CA GLU A 707 15.21 -29.75 44.71
C GLU A 707 16.25 -29.44 45.80
N LYS A 708 17.29 -28.66 45.47
CA LYS A 708 18.24 -28.16 46.48
C LYS A 708 17.57 -27.23 47.50
N SER A 709 16.67 -26.36 47.04
CA SER A 709 15.92 -25.45 47.92
C SER A 709 15.04 -26.25 48.90
N LYS A 710 14.33 -27.27 48.40
CA LYS A 710 13.50 -28.18 49.20
C LYS A 710 14.32 -28.96 50.22
N SER A 711 15.51 -29.44 49.83
CA SER A 711 16.43 -30.14 50.73
C SER A 711 16.86 -29.24 51.90
N ILE A 712 17.25 -27.99 51.62
CA ILE A 712 17.59 -27.00 52.66
C ILE A 712 16.41 -26.76 53.61
N LEU A 713 15.21 -26.52 53.06
CA LEU A 713 14.00 -26.33 53.86
C LEU A 713 13.71 -27.54 54.75
N GLN A 714 13.82 -28.77 54.24
CA GLN A 714 13.60 -29.99 55.03
C GLN A 714 14.64 -30.18 56.14
N LYS A 715 15.91 -29.81 55.88
CA LYS A 715 17.01 -29.86 56.86
C LYS A 715 16.87 -28.83 57.99
N SER A 716 16.13 -27.73 57.78
CA SER A 716 15.88 -26.72 58.83
C SER A 716 15.12 -27.31 60.03
N LEU A 717 14.34 -28.38 59.83
CA LEU A 717 13.58 -29.11 60.85
C LEU A 717 12.63 -28.22 61.70
N VAL A 718 12.25 -27.02 61.23
CA VAL A 718 11.41 -26.06 61.97
C VAL A 718 10.06 -26.64 62.38
N GLY A 719 9.49 -27.56 61.58
CA GLY A 719 8.26 -28.29 61.94
C GLY A 719 8.41 -29.23 63.15
N LYS A 720 9.63 -29.67 63.48
CA LYS A 720 9.92 -30.60 64.59
C LYS A 720 10.38 -29.90 65.87
N TYR A 721 10.93 -28.69 65.77
CA TYR A 721 11.59 -27.99 66.88
C TYR A 721 11.02 -26.61 67.20
N ARG A 722 9.68 -26.48 67.28
CA ARG A 722 9.00 -25.30 67.86
C ARG A 722 9.27 -25.11 69.37
N THR A 723 10.46 -25.43 69.87
CA THR A 723 10.82 -25.29 71.28
C THR A 723 11.93 -24.28 71.47
N ILE A 724 11.83 -23.52 72.58
CA ILE A 724 12.73 -22.43 72.95
C ILE A 724 14.21 -22.90 73.12
N ASN A 725 14.46 -24.20 73.15
CA ASN A 725 15.77 -24.77 73.40
C ASN A 725 16.55 -25.12 72.12
N HIS A 726 15.98 -24.94 70.92
CA HIS A 726 16.65 -25.07 69.61
C HIS A 726 16.62 -23.76 68.81
N ILE A 727 16.40 -22.62 69.49
CA ILE A 727 16.14 -21.32 68.87
C ILE A 727 17.35 -20.82 68.07
N TYR A 728 17.04 -20.30 66.87
CA TYR A 728 17.66 -19.15 66.23
C TYR A 728 18.51 -18.29 67.18
N HIS A 729 19.68 -17.87 66.72
CA HIS A 729 20.59 -17.10 67.56
C HIS A 729 20.23 -15.62 67.53
N SER A 730 20.39 -14.93 68.67
CA SER A 730 20.15 -13.50 68.78
C SER A 730 21.09 -12.68 67.89
N GLU A 731 22.25 -13.25 67.53
CA GLU A 731 23.25 -12.64 66.69
C GLU A 731 23.79 -13.66 65.68
N VAL A 732 24.08 -13.20 64.47
CA VAL A 732 24.82 -14.00 63.48
C VAL A 732 26.30 -13.98 63.86
N ASP A 733 26.93 -15.15 63.91
CA ASP A 733 28.38 -15.27 64.08
C ASP A 733 29.08 -15.76 62.79
N ASN A 734 30.38 -15.50 62.68
CA ASN A 734 31.22 -15.90 61.55
C ASN A 734 31.31 -17.41 61.36
N ASP A 735 31.48 -18.14 62.46
CA ASP A 735 31.62 -19.59 62.43
C ASP A 735 30.36 -20.23 61.85
N ARG A 736 29.19 -19.63 62.03
CA ARG A 736 27.93 -20.12 61.49
C ARG A 736 27.87 -19.99 59.98
N PHE A 737 28.16 -18.80 59.45
CA PHE A 737 28.19 -18.58 58.00
C PHE A 737 29.22 -19.53 57.33
N ARG A 738 30.42 -19.64 57.90
CA ARG A 738 31.48 -20.51 57.38
C ARG A 738 31.13 -21.98 57.43
N LYS A 739 30.68 -22.46 58.60
CA LYS A 739 30.52 -23.90 58.87
C LYS A 739 29.20 -24.44 58.35
N TYR A 740 28.12 -23.67 58.44
CA TYR A 740 26.78 -24.15 58.12
C TYR A 740 26.32 -23.71 56.73
N CYS A 741 26.64 -22.49 56.28
CA CYS A 741 26.29 -22.05 54.93
C CYS A 741 27.28 -22.55 53.89
N LEU A 742 28.56 -22.15 54.01
CA LEU A 742 29.58 -22.59 53.04
C LEU A 742 29.90 -24.09 53.16
N GLY A 743 29.57 -24.70 54.30
CA GLY A 743 29.65 -26.14 54.53
C GLY A 743 28.43 -26.95 54.08
N ASP A 744 27.26 -26.34 53.82
CA ASP A 744 26.11 -27.09 53.30
C ASP A 744 26.26 -27.31 51.78
N PRO A 745 26.25 -28.57 51.31
CA PRO A 745 26.50 -28.88 49.91
C PRO A 745 25.40 -28.38 48.98
N ASP A 746 24.15 -28.30 49.45
CA ASP A 746 23.01 -27.86 48.63
C ASP A 746 23.02 -26.34 48.45
N PHE A 747 23.36 -25.58 49.51
CA PHE A 747 23.56 -24.14 49.40
C PHE A 747 24.77 -23.79 48.53
N LEU A 748 25.90 -24.49 48.70
CA LEU A 748 27.09 -24.24 47.88
C LEU A 748 26.82 -24.56 46.40
N PHE A 749 26.03 -25.59 46.11
CA PHE A 749 25.53 -25.86 44.76
C PHE A 749 24.73 -24.67 44.24
N GLN A 750 23.72 -24.20 44.99
CA GLN A 750 22.90 -23.05 44.58
C GLN A 750 23.75 -21.81 44.32
N TYR A 751 24.70 -21.51 45.20
CA TYR A 751 25.59 -20.36 45.08
C TYR A 751 26.43 -20.41 43.79
N LYS A 752 26.95 -21.58 43.40
CA LYS A 752 27.72 -21.74 42.16
C LYS A 752 26.84 -21.76 40.91
N VAL A 753 25.63 -22.34 40.99
CA VAL A 753 24.73 -22.52 39.84
C VAL A 753 23.90 -21.28 39.53
N ILE A 754 23.67 -20.38 40.49
CA ILE A 754 22.77 -19.22 40.32
C ILE A 754 23.08 -18.40 39.07
N THR A 755 24.37 -18.15 38.78
CA THR A 755 24.80 -17.38 37.60
C THR A 755 24.46 -18.11 36.28
N HIS A 756 24.48 -19.44 36.26
CA HIS A 756 24.06 -20.22 35.10
C HIS A 756 22.54 -20.17 34.90
N CYS A 757 21.76 -20.25 35.97
CA CYS A 757 20.30 -20.09 35.92
C CYS A 757 19.92 -18.70 35.43
N ILE A 758 20.47 -17.63 36.00
CA ILE A 758 20.15 -16.26 35.59
C ILE A 758 20.51 -16.02 34.12
N ASN A 759 21.73 -16.37 33.68
CA ASN A 759 22.13 -16.16 32.28
C ASN A 759 21.31 -17.01 31.29
N GLY A 760 20.91 -18.22 31.70
CA GLY A 760 20.00 -19.05 30.91
C GLY A 760 18.62 -18.41 30.77
N LEU A 761 18.08 -17.84 31.85
CA LEU A 761 16.81 -17.12 31.84
C LEU A 761 16.90 -15.80 31.06
N ASP A 762 18.04 -15.10 31.10
CA ASP A 762 18.26 -13.90 30.28
C ASP A 762 18.27 -14.23 28.79
N LYS A 763 18.92 -15.34 28.40
CA LYS A 763 18.85 -15.83 27.01
C LYS A 763 17.43 -16.23 26.62
N PHE A 764 16.70 -16.88 27.53
CA PHE A 764 15.30 -17.26 27.31
C PHE A 764 14.43 -16.03 27.10
N TYR A 765 14.52 -15.06 28.01
CA TYR A 765 13.78 -13.80 27.98
C TYR A 765 14.09 -12.98 26.71
N ASN A 766 15.37 -12.86 26.34
CA ASN A 766 15.76 -12.14 25.13
C ASN A 766 15.24 -12.85 23.87
N ALA A 767 15.31 -14.18 23.80
CA ALA A 767 14.77 -14.92 22.66
C ALA A 767 13.25 -14.71 22.47
N LEU A 768 12.49 -14.61 23.56
CA LEU A 768 11.06 -14.29 23.49
C LEU A 768 10.82 -12.87 22.98
N PHE A 769 11.55 -11.87 23.48
CA PHE A 769 11.44 -10.50 23.00
C PHE A 769 11.85 -10.35 21.54
N ASP A 770 12.92 -11.02 21.13
CA ASP A 770 13.38 -10.99 19.74
C ASP A 770 12.30 -11.58 18.82
N SER A 771 11.61 -12.64 19.26
CA SER A 771 10.43 -13.17 18.56
C SER A 771 9.28 -12.16 18.46
N GLN A 772 9.05 -11.34 19.50
CA GLN A 772 8.06 -10.25 19.45
C GLN A 772 8.46 -9.14 18.49
N PHE A 773 9.72 -8.70 18.54
CA PHE A 773 10.23 -7.67 17.64
C PHE A 773 10.16 -8.11 16.18
N GLU A 774 10.50 -9.37 15.88
CA GLU A 774 10.33 -9.93 14.53
C GLU A 774 8.85 -10.00 14.11
N THR A 775 7.94 -10.25 15.06
CA THR A 775 6.50 -10.20 14.78
C THR A 775 6.01 -8.78 14.45
N VAL A 776 6.45 -7.77 15.21
CA VAL A 776 6.14 -6.36 14.93
C VAL A 776 6.73 -5.93 13.59
N ARG A 777 7.98 -6.33 13.31
CA ARG A 777 8.66 -6.04 12.05
C ARG A 777 7.96 -6.71 10.86
N SER A 778 7.53 -7.96 11.02
CA SER A 778 6.71 -8.68 10.03
C SER A 778 5.36 -7.98 9.80
N ALA A 779 4.74 -7.44 10.86
CA ALA A 779 3.50 -6.65 10.74
C ALA A 779 3.72 -5.36 9.94
N LEU A 780 4.83 -4.64 10.17
CA LEU A 780 5.21 -3.47 9.38
C LEU A 780 5.42 -3.81 7.90
N TYR A 781 6.15 -4.89 7.60
CA TYR A 781 6.35 -5.33 6.21
C TYR A 781 5.03 -5.73 5.54
N SER A 782 4.18 -6.48 6.24
CA SER A 782 2.86 -6.87 5.75
C SER A 782 2.00 -5.64 5.47
N MET A 783 2.00 -4.65 6.37
CA MET A 783 1.28 -3.39 6.22
C MET A 783 1.76 -2.61 4.98
N ILE A 784 3.07 -2.52 4.74
CA ILE A 784 3.62 -1.86 3.55
C ILE A 784 3.11 -2.55 2.27
N ILE A 785 3.13 -3.89 2.23
CA ILE A 785 2.60 -4.65 1.09
C ILE A 785 1.11 -4.38 0.88
N PHE A 786 0.31 -4.39 1.96
CA PHE A 786 -1.12 -4.10 1.86
C PHE A 786 -1.39 -2.67 1.41
N ILE A 787 -0.63 -1.67 1.85
CA ILE A 787 -0.75 -0.28 1.37
C ILE A 787 -0.60 -0.21 -0.17
N PHE A 788 0.34 -0.94 -0.76
CA PHE A 788 0.51 -0.98 -2.21
C PHE A 788 -0.68 -1.65 -2.91
N ILE A 789 -1.16 -2.78 -2.38
CA ILE A 789 -2.33 -3.49 -2.89
C ILE A 789 -3.57 -2.60 -2.80
N ASP A 790 -3.75 -1.92 -1.67
CA ASP A 790 -4.89 -1.04 -1.40
C ASP A 790 -4.87 0.22 -2.25
N SER A 791 -3.71 0.82 -2.43
CA SER A 791 -3.55 1.94 -3.37
C SER A 791 -3.93 1.53 -4.80
N PHE A 792 -3.58 0.30 -5.21
CA PHE A 792 -3.97 -0.26 -6.50
C PHE A 792 -5.48 -0.55 -6.59
N LEU A 793 -6.09 -1.11 -5.53
CA LEU A 793 -7.55 -1.33 -5.46
C LEU A 793 -8.33 0.00 -5.49
N LEU A 794 -7.86 1.02 -4.78
CA LEU A 794 -8.41 2.37 -4.83
C LEU A 794 -8.30 2.96 -6.24
N PHE A 795 -7.16 2.80 -6.90
CA PHE A 795 -7.00 3.25 -8.27
C PHE A 795 -7.97 2.55 -9.25
N ILE A 796 -8.15 1.23 -9.12
CA ILE A 796 -9.15 0.50 -9.91
C ILE A 796 -10.55 1.04 -9.64
N SER A 797 -10.91 1.22 -8.36
CA SER A 797 -12.21 1.77 -7.95
C SER A 797 -12.47 3.16 -8.52
N TYR A 798 -11.44 4.02 -8.54
CA TYR A 798 -11.48 5.33 -9.17
C TYR A 798 -11.74 5.23 -10.67
N VAL A 799 -10.96 4.39 -11.38
CA VAL A 799 -11.08 4.21 -12.84
C VAL A 799 -12.46 3.70 -13.21
N ILE A 800 -13.03 2.73 -12.48
CA ILE A 800 -14.37 2.22 -12.73
C ILE A 800 -15.41 3.32 -12.51
N SER A 801 -15.30 4.09 -11.41
CA SER A 801 -16.20 5.21 -11.11
C SER A 801 -16.16 6.29 -12.19
N TYR A 802 -14.95 6.70 -12.60
CA TYR A 802 -14.72 7.69 -13.64
C TYR A 802 -15.25 7.23 -15.01
N ARG A 803 -14.98 5.97 -15.40
CA ARG A 803 -15.55 5.38 -16.61
C ARG A 803 -17.07 5.34 -16.58
N SER A 804 -17.68 5.09 -15.41
CA SER A 804 -19.14 5.14 -15.28
C SER A 804 -19.69 6.54 -15.53
N ILE A 805 -19.04 7.59 -15.00
CA ILE A 805 -19.43 8.99 -15.25
C ILE A 805 -19.35 9.31 -16.75
N ILE A 806 -18.24 8.97 -17.42
CA ILE A 806 -18.08 9.24 -18.86
C ILE A 806 -19.10 8.48 -19.69
N SER A 807 -19.27 7.17 -19.46
CA SER A 807 -20.21 6.34 -20.22
C SER A 807 -21.64 6.86 -20.09
N ASN A 808 -22.07 7.23 -18.88
CA ASN A 808 -23.38 7.81 -18.63
C ASN A 808 -23.54 9.19 -19.31
N SER A 809 -22.51 10.03 -19.30
CA SER A 809 -22.52 11.30 -20.02
C SER A 809 -22.66 11.12 -21.53
N LYS A 810 -21.96 10.16 -22.12
CA LYS A 810 -22.06 9.85 -23.56
C LYS A 810 -23.46 9.36 -23.94
N ILE A 811 -24.03 8.47 -23.13
CA ILE A 811 -25.39 7.98 -23.30
C ILE A 811 -26.39 9.15 -23.24
N LEU A 812 -26.24 10.09 -22.30
CA LEU A 812 -27.10 11.28 -22.21
C LEU A 812 -27.03 12.16 -23.46
N CYS A 813 -25.83 12.40 -24.01
CA CYS A 813 -25.67 13.17 -25.24
C CYS A 813 -26.38 12.50 -26.42
N GLU A 814 -26.20 11.19 -26.60
CA GLU A 814 -26.84 10.49 -27.73
C GLU A 814 -28.34 10.36 -27.61
N ILE A 815 -28.86 10.21 -26.39
CA ILE A 815 -30.29 10.26 -26.17
C ILE A 815 -30.89 11.56 -26.71
N VAL A 816 -30.22 12.70 -26.45
CA VAL A 816 -30.66 14.00 -26.99
C VAL A 816 -30.53 14.00 -28.51
N ASN A 817 -29.39 13.57 -29.06
CA ASN A 817 -29.19 13.51 -30.53
C ASN A 817 -30.29 12.72 -31.23
N VAL A 818 -30.62 11.52 -30.73
CA VAL A 818 -31.67 10.66 -31.31
C VAL A 818 -33.06 11.30 -31.27
N VAL A 819 -33.39 12.08 -30.23
CA VAL A 819 -34.66 12.82 -30.19
C VAL A 819 -34.72 13.88 -31.31
N PHE A 820 -33.60 14.56 -31.59
CA PHE A 820 -33.50 15.59 -32.63
C PHE A 820 -33.32 15.02 -34.05
N LEU A 821 -33.19 13.71 -34.22
CA LEU A 821 -33.25 13.04 -35.53
C LEU A 821 -34.68 12.91 -36.07
N ILE A 822 -35.69 13.10 -35.23
CA ILE A 822 -37.09 13.01 -35.66
C ILE A 822 -37.45 14.26 -36.49
N PRO A 823 -38.00 14.11 -37.71
CA PRO A 823 -38.44 15.22 -38.54
C PRO A 823 -39.39 16.18 -37.80
N GLU A 824 -39.24 17.50 -38.04
CA GLU A 824 -40.02 18.54 -37.37
C GLU A 824 -41.53 18.37 -37.60
N ASP A 825 -41.95 17.88 -38.77
CA ASP A 825 -43.34 17.62 -39.10
C ASP A 825 -43.95 16.57 -38.15
N ILE A 826 -43.19 15.52 -37.82
CA ILE A 826 -43.60 14.47 -36.90
C ILE A 826 -43.61 14.99 -35.46
N ILE A 827 -42.64 15.82 -35.09
CA ILE A 827 -42.59 16.49 -33.78
C ILE A 827 -43.86 17.35 -33.61
N ASN A 828 -44.24 18.13 -34.63
CA ASN A 828 -45.41 18.99 -34.59
C ASN A 828 -46.74 18.22 -34.52
N MET A 829 -46.79 16.98 -35.03
CA MET A 829 -47.96 16.10 -34.94
C MET A 829 -48.14 15.45 -33.56
N VAL A 830 -47.09 15.38 -32.73
CA VAL A 830 -47.13 14.74 -31.41
C VAL A 830 -46.91 15.79 -30.31
N PRO A 831 -47.99 16.37 -29.73
CA PRO A 831 -47.90 17.47 -28.77
C PRO A 831 -47.00 17.16 -27.56
N GLN A 832 -46.99 15.90 -27.09
CA GLN A 832 -46.14 15.47 -25.97
C GLN A 832 -44.65 15.56 -26.31
N LEU A 833 -44.27 15.18 -27.54
CA LEU A 833 -42.88 15.23 -27.99
C LEU A 833 -42.42 16.67 -28.23
N LYS A 834 -43.28 17.50 -28.83
CA LYS A 834 -43.01 18.93 -29.02
C LYS A 834 -42.79 19.65 -27.69
N ARG A 835 -43.70 19.47 -26.72
CA ARG A 835 -43.55 20.06 -25.38
C ARG A 835 -42.29 19.57 -24.68
N PHE A 836 -41.96 18.30 -24.81
CA PHE A 836 -40.73 17.74 -24.26
C PHE A 836 -39.47 18.39 -24.84
N ILE A 837 -39.43 18.62 -26.16
CA ILE A 837 -38.30 19.32 -26.83
C ILE A 837 -38.23 20.79 -26.40
N ASP A 838 -39.38 21.47 -26.30
CA ASP A 838 -39.44 22.89 -25.93
C ASP A 838 -39.09 23.15 -24.44
N THR A 839 -39.45 22.23 -23.54
CA THR A 839 -39.33 22.43 -22.08
C THR A 839 -38.31 21.53 -21.39
N ALA A 840 -37.79 20.49 -22.07
CA ALA A 840 -36.99 19.41 -21.49
C ALA A 840 -37.66 18.69 -20.29
N SER A 841 -39.00 18.71 -20.21
CA SER A 841 -39.78 18.17 -19.08
C SER A 841 -40.82 17.13 -19.54
N PHE A 842 -41.06 16.11 -18.70
CA PHE A 842 -42.05 15.05 -18.94
C PHE A 842 -43.41 15.30 -18.25
N GLU A 843 -43.57 16.43 -17.55
CA GLU A 843 -44.80 16.76 -16.81
C GLU A 843 -45.87 17.29 -17.76
N GLU A 844 -47.10 16.77 -17.61
CA GLU A 844 -48.32 17.21 -18.29
C GLU A 844 -48.82 18.60 -17.88
#